data_AF-A0AAD9HGS7-F1
#
_entry.id   AF-A0AAD9HGS7-F1
#
_cell.length_a   1.000
_cell.length_b   1.000
_cell.length_c   1.000
_cell.angle_alpha   90.00
_cell.angle_beta   90.00
_cell.angle_gamma   90.00
#
_symmetry.space_group_name_H-M   'P 1'
#
loop_
_entity.id
_entity.type
_entity.pdbx_description
1 polymer ?
#
loop_
_entity_poly.entity_id
_entity_poly.type
_entity_poly.pdbx_seq_one_letter_code
_entity_poly.pdbx_strand_id
1 'polypeptide(L)'
;MLSNIINLVPMALLGGAMAAPSPIDPAVRVCYATETPSQLCYTAPDNIPQDVLVDDVQFIASYLRSYGAQIRTGRLFNMAAADAPDCGEWLVYAHGTAQAFAKHINNTVNSSVLFADIATTIDGGVGASEAQIAASLLGCGTDGGSLGVLVNTANPTYSGSTYPAGYVTNGIIIKIVASGAWRISSLGAAPFPCLPSFFGERFRLSTSESLLCLLLGFHLQGFITRTVQCHLTYTIFHCLLIRPSTAWASRDTHSASRTIKKKSHISAPPTRMADFVHEMATNPFLLGLFAGILLLLSSINVAHADLEITDVFTVQRGGDSTGGCDARLAPVLDDWLTESLFSLTAAIDAVDAYDRRFEVRYAMLAFFSFEIQDTNMVEVKNFLEHDTVVPGGSDFKFPKERFWLHCHSTFLTEQSSTSTALDYEGNEIKKDDKPVTIQDVAAYQKAIQEEPNAKPWWSGANTDQNGYYFSADGRDYCQGDNYGATAAIRLLQDVGGSAVTRPEIAAVILCPYAFDNTKDPDNYRDANAKLKKDVPLQDVLPKSTTLVHEAFHAVHGDKFLAGSEEKYGIVECMTMSAEKQQTNPESYVFFIAYMNHRYGKVDAGDENEPWAINKLWEMGVGSRNDRFGAAREVTFINDDDPDSDSDVI
;
A
#
# COMPACT_ATOMS: atom_id res chain seq x y z
N MET A 1 56.30 10.00 -56.85
CA MET A 1 56.30 11.45 -56.56
C MET A 1 55.69 11.62 -55.17
N LEU A 2 56.29 12.25 -54.16
CA LEU A 2 57.65 12.75 -53.90
C LEU A 2 57.86 12.54 -52.37
N SER A 3 58.93 11.85 -51.92
CA SER A 3 60.12 12.48 -51.29
C SER A 3 59.78 13.30 -50.03
N ASN A 4 60.04 12.75 -48.84
CA ASN A 4 61.32 12.78 -48.09
C ASN A 4 61.61 14.13 -47.42
N ILE A 5 61.93 14.10 -46.11
CA ILE A 5 63.21 14.58 -45.58
C ILE A 5 63.50 13.88 -44.24
N ILE A 6 64.73 13.39 -44.11
CA ILE A 6 65.33 12.82 -42.89
C ILE A 6 66.23 13.91 -42.32
N ASN A 7 66.33 14.02 -40.99
CA ASN A 7 67.51 14.61 -40.35
C ASN A 7 67.97 13.78 -39.17
N LEU A 8 69.25 13.39 -39.20
CA LEU A 8 69.99 12.66 -38.19
C LEU A 8 71.15 13.54 -37.71
N VAL A 9 71.32 13.72 -36.40
CA VAL A 9 72.63 13.90 -35.75
C VAL A 9 72.54 13.27 -34.35
N PRO A 10 73.55 12.51 -33.87
CA PRO A 10 73.46 11.76 -32.62
C PRO A 10 74.15 12.45 -31.43
N MET A 11 73.82 12.02 -30.20
CA MET A 11 74.72 12.13 -29.06
C MET A 11 74.53 10.91 -28.14
N ALA A 12 75.62 10.46 -27.52
CA ALA A 12 75.70 9.17 -26.85
C ALA A 12 75.90 9.30 -25.33
N LEU A 13 75.72 8.16 -24.63
CA LEU A 13 76.23 7.84 -23.28
C LEU A 13 75.65 8.65 -22.10
N LEU A 14 74.84 7.99 -21.26
CA LEU A 14 75.35 7.32 -20.05
C LEU A 14 74.27 6.43 -19.43
N GLY A 15 74.69 5.44 -18.64
CA GLY A 15 73.80 4.37 -18.17
C GLY A 15 72.97 4.72 -16.92
N GLY A 16 71.75 4.20 -16.89
CA GLY A 16 70.95 4.02 -15.69
C GLY A 16 70.11 2.77 -15.89
N ALA A 17 70.33 1.74 -15.08
CA ALA A 17 69.47 0.55 -15.07
C ALA A 17 68.15 0.91 -14.38
N MET A 18 67.23 1.53 -15.13
CA MET A 18 65.83 1.59 -14.74
C MET A 18 65.34 0.14 -14.69
N ALA A 19 65.05 -0.35 -13.49
CA ALA A 19 64.28 -1.57 -13.35
C ALA A 19 62.98 -1.37 -14.13
N ALA A 20 62.68 -2.25 -15.09
CA ALA A 20 61.35 -2.28 -15.67
C ALA A 20 60.35 -2.42 -14.51
N PRO A 21 59.29 -1.60 -14.44
CA PRO A 21 58.23 -1.88 -13.50
C PRO A 21 57.76 -3.30 -13.81
N SER A 22 57.83 -4.19 -12.81
CA SER A 22 57.14 -5.47 -12.90
C SER A 22 55.72 -5.19 -13.36
N PRO A 23 55.13 -6.00 -14.28
CA PRO A 23 53.71 -5.90 -14.51
C PRO A 23 53.05 -6.04 -13.14
N ILE A 24 52.38 -4.97 -12.71
CA ILE A 24 51.51 -5.03 -11.54
C ILE A 24 50.38 -5.92 -12.01
N ASP A 25 50.49 -7.20 -11.64
CA ASP A 25 49.38 -8.13 -11.69
C ASP A 25 48.20 -7.39 -11.03
N PRO A 26 47.09 -7.15 -11.74
CA PRO A 26 45.92 -6.51 -11.18
C PRO A 26 45.24 -7.50 -10.24
N ALA A 27 45.91 -7.78 -9.13
CA ALA A 27 45.41 -8.54 -8.01
C ALA A 27 44.04 -7.95 -7.67
N VAL A 28 43.02 -8.80 -7.80
CA VAL A 28 41.63 -8.49 -7.49
C VAL A 28 41.61 -7.64 -6.22
N ARG A 29 41.23 -6.37 -6.34
CA ARG A 29 41.20 -5.45 -5.20
C ARG A 29 40.04 -5.86 -4.32
N VAL A 30 40.29 -6.82 -3.43
CA VAL A 30 39.36 -7.20 -2.38
C VAL A 30 39.17 -5.99 -1.49
N CYS A 31 37.94 -5.51 -1.52
CA CYS A 31 37.48 -4.32 -0.84
C CYS A 31 37.43 -4.54 0.67
N TYR A 32 38.52 -4.19 1.36
CA TYR A 32 38.75 -4.47 2.78
C TYR A 32 38.82 -5.98 3.07
N ALA A 33 39.96 -6.45 3.60
CA ALA A 33 40.20 -7.88 3.84
C ALA A 33 39.23 -8.53 4.86
N THR A 34 38.45 -7.74 5.58
CA THR A 34 37.45 -8.17 6.57
C THR A 34 36.02 -8.22 6.03
N GLU A 35 35.71 -7.52 4.93
CA GLU A 35 34.39 -7.53 4.30
C GLU A 35 34.36 -8.63 3.22
N THR A 36 33.72 -9.76 3.53
CA THR A 36 33.68 -10.94 2.65
C THR A 36 32.22 -11.35 2.39
N PRO A 37 31.93 -12.28 1.45
CA PRO A 37 30.59 -12.83 1.27
C PRO A 37 30.04 -13.56 2.50
N SER A 38 30.88 -13.94 3.48
CA SER A 38 30.45 -14.59 4.71
C SER A 38 29.70 -13.62 5.63
N GLN A 39 28.74 -14.14 6.40
CA GLN A 39 28.05 -13.39 7.45
C GLN A 39 29.05 -12.82 8.46
N LEU A 40 28.94 -11.53 8.73
CA LEU A 40 29.69 -10.81 9.76
C LEU A 40 28.71 -9.93 10.54
N CYS A 41 28.34 -10.33 11.74
CA CYS A 41 27.59 -9.49 12.66
C CYS A 41 28.54 -8.48 13.33
N TYR A 42 28.11 -7.24 13.55
CA TYR A 42 28.99 -6.20 14.10
C TYR A 42 29.09 -6.25 15.64
N THR A 43 29.19 -7.46 16.20
CA THR A 43 29.30 -7.72 17.64
C THR A 43 30.60 -7.20 18.25
N ALA A 44 30.51 -6.64 19.46
CA ALA A 44 31.68 -6.33 20.29
C ALA A 44 32.40 -7.63 20.78
N PRO A 45 33.72 -7.61 21.04
CA PRO A 45 34.61 -6.45 21.06
C PRO A 45 35.26 -6.11 19.70
N ASP A 46 35.17 -7.02 18.73
CA ASP A 46 35.94 -6.92 17.47
C ASP A 46 35.30 -5.97 16.44
N ASN A 47 34.00 -5.66 16.61
CA ASN A 47 33.23 -4.71 15.79
C ASN A 47 32.38 -3.78 16.67
N ILE A 48 31.67 -2.83 16.03
CA ILE A 48 30.82 -1.83 16.70
C ILE A 48 29.34 -2.13 16.42
N PRO A 49 28.55 -2.54 17.44
CA PRO A 49 27.11 -2.73 17.32
C PRO A 49 26.38 -1.50 16.79
N GLN A 50 25.36 -1.72 15.98
CA GLN A 50 24.62 -0.67 15.29
C GLN A 50 23.36 -0.19 16.04
N ASP A 51 22.92 -0.90 17.08
CA ASP A 51 21.74 -0.57 17.89
C ASP A 51 20.46 -0.37 17.04
N VAL A 52 20.30 -1.22 16.03
CA VAL A 52 19.13 -1.23 15.12
C VAL A 52 17.97 -2.00 15.74
N LEU A 53 16.74 -1.56 15.50
CA LEU A 53 15.54 -2.33 15.85
C LEU A 53 15.31 -3.44 14.83
N VAL A 54 15.07 -4.66 15.33
CA VAL A 54 14.80 -5.85 14.52
C VAL A 54 13.61 -5.63 13.57
N ASP A 55 12.54 -5.00 14.07
CA ASP A 55 11.34 -4.65 13.30
C ASP A 55 11.66 -3.74 12.09
N ASP A 56 12.59 -2.79 12.25
CA ASP A 56 13.01 -1.90 11.15
C ASP A 56 13.78 -2.69 10.07
N VAL A 57 14.60 -3.66 10.48
CA VAL A 57 15.34 -4.55 9.56
C VAL A 57 14.38 -5.48 8.79
N GLN A 58 13.36 -6.02 9.46
CA GLN A 58 12.30 -6.82 8.84
C GLN A 58 11.44 -5.99 7.87
N PHE A 59 11.16 -4.73 8.22
CA PHE A 59 10.45 -3.81 7.33
C PHE A 59 11.25 -3.57 6.04
N ILE A 60 12.56 -3.30 6.15
CA ILE A 60 13.43 -3.13 4.98
C ILE A 60 13.38 -4.37 4.07
N ALA A 61 13.51 -5.58 4.63
CA ALA A 61 13.44 -6.80 3.83
C ALA A 61 12.07 -6.97 3.13
N SER A 62 10.98 -6.71 3.85
CA SER A 62 9.62 -6.80 3.32
C SER A 62 9.38 -5.79 2.18
N TYR A 63 9.79 -4.53 2.37
CA TYR A 63 9.71 -3.49 1.34
C TYR A 63 10.51 -3.88 0.09
N LEU A 64 11.76 -4.32 0.24
CA LEU A 64 12.61 -4.70 -0.91
C LEU A 64 12.05 -5.91 -1.66
N ARG A 65 11.41 -6.85 -0.96
CA ARG A 65 10.71 -7.98 -1.60
C ARG A 65 9.52 -7.51 -2.43
N SER A 66 8.66 -6.67 -1.86
CA SER A 66 7.50 -6.10 -2.57
C SER A 66 7.92 -5.22 -3.74
N TYR A 67 8.90 -4.34 -3.56
CA TYR A 67 9.49 -3.52 -4.62
C TYR A 67 10.09 -4.39 -5.74
N GLY A 68 10.76 -5.49 -5.36
CA GLY A 68 11.21 -6.53 -6.29
C GLY A 68 10.07 -7.10 -7.12
N ALA A 69 8.95 -7.46 -6.48
CA ALA A 69 7.79 -8.10 -7.11
C ALA A 69 6.92 -7.16 -7.99
N GLN A 70 7.18 -5.85 -8.00
CA GLN A 70 6.45 -4.89 -8.85
C GLN A 70 6.64 -5.13 -10.36
N ILE A 71 7.67 -5.89 -10.76
CA ILE A 71 7.89 -6.34 -12.15
C ILE A 71 7.67 -7.85 -12.19
N ARG A 72 7.00 -8.35 -13.23
CA ARG A 72 6.76 -9.79 -13.47
C ARG A 72 8.04 -10.66 -13.43
N THR A 73 9.14 -10.17 -14.02
CA THR A 73 10.47 -10.83 -13.95
C THR A 73 11.26 -10.49 -12.68
N GLY A 74 10.72 -9.69 -11.78
CA GLY A 74 11.42 -9.13 -10.63
C GLY A 74 12.36 -7.97 -10.98
N ARG A 75 12.38 -6.92 -10.15
CA ARG A 75 13.35 -5.82 -10.28
C ARG A 75 14.76 -6.32 -9.96
N LEU A 76 15.70 -6.02 -10.85
CA LEU A 76 17.14 -6.20 -10.64
C LEU A 76 17.75 -4.94 -10.02
N PHE A 77 18.65 -5.14 -9.06
CA PHE A 77 19.56 -4.16 -8.52
C PHE A 77 20.93 -4.34 -9.19
N ASN A 78 21.42 -3.30 -9.86
CA ASN A 78 22.61 -3.33 -10.71
C ASN A 78 23.72 -2.44 -10.12
N MET A 79 24.95 -2.96 -10.06
CA MET A 79 26.16 -2.24 -9.67
C MET A 79 27.23 -2.46 -10.75
N ALA A 80 27.51 -1.47 -11.58
CA ALA A 80 28.63 -1.57 -12.52
C ALA A 80 29.96 -1.34 -11.78
N ALA A 81 31.00 -2.10 -12.15
CA ALA A 81 32.34 -1.93 -11.59
C ALA A 81 32.91 -0.51 -11.83
N ALA A 82 32.54 0.11 -12.97
CA ALA A 82 32.94 1.46 -13.33
C ALA A 82 32.34 2.53 -12.40
N ASP A 83 31.14 2.28 -11.85
CA ASP A 83 30.45 3.19 -10.94
C ASP A 83 30.87 2.96 -9.48
N ALA A 84 31.60 1.87 -9.19
CA ALA A 84 32.07 1.45 -7.87
C ALA A 84 33.60 1.59 -7.65
N PRO A 85 34.28 2.68 -8.09
CA PRO A 85 35.70 2.85 -7.83
C PRO A 85 35.94 2.88 -6.32
N ASP A 86 36.99 2.18 -5.87
CA ASP A 86 37.32 2.00 -4.46
C ASP A 86 36.13 1.54 -3.58
N CYS A 87 35.35 0.58 -4.11
CA CYS A 87 34.42 -0.24 -3.33
C CYS A 87 33.16 0.50 -2.88
N GLY A 88 32.52 1.17 -3.86
CA GLY A 88 31.33 1.98 -3.67
C GLY A 88 30.21 1.27 -2.89
N GLU A 89 29.49 2.06 -2.12
CA GLU A 89 28.42 1.63 -1.22
C GLU A 89 27.19 2.51 -1.48
N TRP A 90 26.06 1.88 -1.80
CA TRP A 90 24.81 2.55 -2.17
C TRP A 90 23.73 2.24 -1.15
N LEU A 91 22.98 3.25 -0.74
CA LEU A 91 21.78 3.06 0.05
C LEU A 91 20.74 2.33 -0.81
N VAL A 92 20.34 1.13 -0.38
CA VAL A 92 19.27 0.35 -1.02
C VAL A 92 17.93 0.83 -0.48
N TYR A 93 17.79 0.91 0.84
CA TYR A 93 16.60 1.44 1.52
C TYR A 93 16.89 1.79 2.99
N ALA A 94 16.04 2.61 3.60
CA ALA A 94 16.15 3.06 4.98
C ALA A 94 14.78 3.03 5.67
N HIS A 95 14.71 2.53 6.91
CA HIS A 95 13.50 2.57 7.73
C HIS A 95 13.87 2.75 9.20
N GLY A 96 13.23 3.70 9.89
CA GLY A 96 13.42 3.94 11.32
C GLY A 96 14.90 4.05 11.72
N THR A 97 15.34 3.13 12.57
CA THR A 97 16.72 3.03 13.10
C THR A 97 17.72 2.36 12.16
N ALA A 98 17.29 1.72 11.07
CA ALA A 98 18.12 0.90 10.20
C ALA A 98 18.27 1.46 8.77
N GLN A 99 19.42 1.19 8.15
CA GLN A 99 19.66 1.39 6.72
C GLN A 99 20.29 0.14 6.12
N ALA A 100 19.80 -0.28 4.96
CA ALA A 100 20.40 -1.33 4.15
C ALA A 100 21.24 -0.70 3.03
N PHE A 101 22.53 -1.03 3.00
CA PHE A 101 23.44 -0.64 1.94
C PHE A 101 23.89 -1.87 1.13
N ALA A 102 24.07 -1.68 -0.17
CA ALA A 102 24.74 -2.64 -1.04
C ALA A 102 26.14 -2.12 -1.34
N LYS A 103 27.15 -2.93 -1.04
CA LYS A 103 28.56 -2.59 -1.23
C LYS A 103 29.23 -3.53 -2.21
N HIS A 104 30.00 -2.97 -3.12
CA HIS A 104 30.78 -3.72 -4.07
C HIS A 104 32.07 -4.25 -3.43
N ILE A 105 32.25 -5.57 -3.43
CA ILE A 105 33.45 -6.23 -2.87
C ILE A 105 34.46 -6.70 -3.92
N ASN A 106 34.09 -6.64 -5.21
CA ASN A 106 34.96 -7.02 -6.33
C ASN A 106 34.80 -6.04 -7.50
N ASN A 107 35.53 -4.92 -7.43
CA ASN A 107 35.51 -3.83 -8.42
C ASN A 107 36.02 -4.19 -9.84
N THR A 108 36.12 -5.48 -10.18
CA THR A 108 36.47 -5.98 -11.51
C THR A 108 35.28 -6.56 -12.28
N VAL A 109 34.12 -6.77 -11.62
CA VAL A 109 32.92 -7.36 -12.24
C VAL A 109 31.70 -6.46 -12.10
N ASN A 110 30.87 -6.39 -13.14
CA ASN A 110 29.54 -5.79 -13.03
C ASN A 110 28.61 -6.77 -12.32
N SER A 111 27.87 -6.32 -11.31
CA SER A 111 27.08 -7.19 -10.45
C SER A 111 25.58 -6.89 -10.56
N SER A 112 24.75 -7.91 -10.75
CA SER A 112 23.29 -7.77 -10.87
C SER A 112 22.57 -8.89 -10.12
N VAL A 113 21.69 -8.50 -9.20
CA VAL A 113 20.92 -9.40 -8.31
C VAL A 113 19.48 -8.91 -8.16
N LEU A 114 18.54 -9.79 -7.87
CA LEU A 114 17.15 -9.41 -7.60
C LEU A 114 17.01 -8.73 -6.25
N PHE A 115 16.11 -7.74 -6.16
CA PHE A 115 15.71 -7.15 -4.88
C PHE A 115 15.10 -8.18 -3.92
N ALA A 116 14.48 -9.25 -4.44
CA ALA A 116 13.99 -10.38 -3.64
C ALA A 116 15.13 -11.23 -3.02
N ASP A 117 16.29 -11.35 -3.69
CA ASP A 117 17.46 -12.02 -3.13
C ASP A 117 18.15 -11.13 -2.07
N ILE A 118 18.17 -9.80 -2.29
CA ILE A 118 18.59 -8.84 -1.26
C ILE A 118 17.70 -8.96 -0.02
N ALA A 119 16.38 -8.96 -0.18
CA ALA A 119 15.44 -9.16 0.93
C ALA A 119 15.70 -10.48 1.69
N THR A 120 15.88 -11.58 0.96
CA THR A 120 16.20 -12.91 1.51
C THR A 120 17.55 -12.96 2.22
N THR A 121 18.52 -12.15 1.78
CA THR A 121 19.81 -11.94 2.48
C THR A 121 19.60 -11.24 3.82
N ILE A 122 18.60 -10.36 3.92
CA ILE A 122 18.30 -9.62 5.13
C ILE A 122 17.53 -10.49 6.13
N ASP A 123 16.43 -11.14 5.76
CA ASP A 123 15.52 -11.83 6.69
C ASP A 123 15.51 -13.38 6.65
N GLY A 124 16.23 -13.98 5.69
CA GLY A 124 16.28 -15.43 5.48
C GLY A 124 15.23 -15.96 4.48
N GLY A 125 14.35 -15.10 3.98
CA GLY A 125 13.23 -15.43 3.10
C GLY A 125 11.89 -15.56 3.83
N VAL A 126 10.78 -15.59 3.08
CA VAL A 126 9.47 -15.75 3.71
C VAL A 126 9.25 -17.19 4.18
N GLY A 127 8.71 -17.35 5.39
CA GLY A 127 8.59 -18.67 6.02
C GLY A 127 9.93 -19.31 6.39
N ALA A 128 11.01 -18.51 6.48
CA ALA A 128 12.33 -18.97 6.87
C ALA A 128 12.31 -19.72 8.22
N SER A 129 12.95 -20.89 8.23
CA SER A 129 13.25 -21.60 9.49
C SER A 129 14.22 -20.80 10.36
N GLU A 130 14.26 -21.10 11.67
CA GLU A 130 15.21 -20.49 12.61
C GLU A 130 16.66 -20.55 12.12
N ALA A 131 17.04 -21.64 11.42
CA ALA A 131 18.37 -21.80 10.84
C ALA A 131 18.63 -20.87 9.63
N GLN A 132 17.61 -20.57 8.83
CA GLN A 132 17.70 -19.61 7.72
C GLN A 132 17.75 -18.16 8.24
N ILE A 133 16.93 -17.84 9.24
CA ILE A 133 16.97 -16.54 9.93
C ILE A 133 18.35 -16.33 10.56
N ALA A 134 18.88 -17.33 11.28
CA ALA A 134 20.21 -17.26 11.89
C ALA A 134 21.34 -17.06 10.87
N ALA A 135 21.19 -17.56 9.63
CA ALA A 135 22.14 -17.39 8.53
C ALA A 135 21.96 -16.07 7.74
N SER A 136 20.93 -15.27 8.05
CA SER A 136 20.62 -13.98 7.43
C SER A 136 21.10 -12.79 8.28
N LEU A 137 21.01 -11.56 7.78
CA LEU A 137 21.37 -10.37 8.58
C LEU A 137 20.46 -10.16 9.79
N LEU A 138 19.21 -10.63 9.75
CA LEU A 138 18.28 -10.65 10.88
C LEU A 138 18.79 -11.53 12.03
N GLY A 139 19.58 -12.55 11.71
CA GLY A 139 20.29 -13.39 12.70
C GLY A 139 21.34 -12.63 13.52
N CYS A 140 21.78 -11.45 13.07
CA CYS A 140 22.64 -10.54 13.84
C CYS A 140 21.87 -9.66 14.84
N GLY A 141 20.53 -9.71 14.85
CA GLY A 141 19.71 -8.96 15.78
C GLY A 141 19.98 -7.44 15.75
N THR A 142 20.13 -6.84 16.92
CA THR A 142 20.35 -5.39 17.09
C THR A 142 21.76 -4.92 16.72
N ASP A 143 22.72 -5.84 16.58
CA ASP A 143 24.10 -5.48 16.28
C ASP A 143 24.29 -5.01 14.83
N GLY A 144 23.39 -5.40 13.92
CA GLY A 144 23.58 -5.24 12.47
C GLY A 144 24.71 -6.14 11.94
N GLY A 145 25.00 -6.04 10.64
CA GLY A 145 26.03 -6.89 10.03
C GLY A 145 26.17 -6.73 8.53
N SER A 146 27.00 -7.57 7.93
CA SER A 146 27.17 -7.72 6.48
C SER A 146 27.13 -9.17 6.02
N LEU A 147 26.61 -9.42 4.81
CA LEU A 147 26.47 -10.75 4.21
C LEU A 147 26.45 -10.64 2.67
N GLY A 148 27.09 -11.57 1.97
CA GLY A 148 27.00 -11.70 0.52
C GLY A 148 25.57 -12.06 0.08
N VAL A 149 25.11 -11.50 -1.04
CA VAL A 149 23.72 -11.70 -1.49
C VAL A 149 23.41 -13.20 -1.67
N LEU A 150 22.37 -13.67 -0.98
CA LEU A 150 21.86 -15.05 -1.04
C LEU A 150 21.02 -15.25 -2.31
N VAL A 151 21.70 -15.37 -3.45
CA VAL A 151 21.06 -15.41 -4.77
C VAL A 151 20.37 -16.75 -5.06
N ASN A 152 19.07 -16.70 -5.35
CA ASN A 152 18.34 -17.82 -5.93
C ASN A 152 18.67 -17.98 -7.43
N THR A 153 19.76 -18.68 -7.73
CA THR A 153 20.21 -18.95 -9.11
C THR A 153 19.25 -19.79 -9.96
N ALA A 154 18.19 -20.37 -9.37
CA ALA A 154 17.12 -21.05 -10.10
C ALA A 154 15.98 -20.11 -10.55
N ASN A 155 16.02 -18.82 -10.17
CA ASN A 155 15.11 -17.81 -10.68
C ASN A 155 15.35 -17.57 -12.19
N PRO A 156 14.29 -17.49 -13.03
CA PRO A 156 14.42 -17.43 -14.49
C PRO A 156 15.20 -16.21 -14.95
N THR A 157 15.10 -15.10 -14.22
CA THR A 157 15.63 -13.80 -14.59
C THR A 157 17.14 -13.79 -14.71
N TYR A 158 17.85 -14.73 -14.09
CA TYR A 158 19.29 -14.95 -14.29
C TYR A 158 19.66 -15.71 -15.57
N SER A 159 18.68 -16.33 -16.22
CA SER A 159 18.82 -17.05 -17.50
C SER A 159 18.04 -16.40 -18.65
N GLY A 160 17.15 -15.45 -18.35
CA GLY A 160 16.31 -14.73 -19.30
C GLY A 160 17.08 -13.69 -20.10
N SER A 161 16.54 -13.34 -21.27
CA SER A 161 17.13 -12.33 -22.17
C SER A 161 17.14 -10.91 -21.59
N THR A 162 16.41 -10.67 -20.50
CA THR A 162 16.38 -9.39 -19.76
C THR A 162 17.51 -9.27 -18.73
N TYR A 163 18.30 -10.33 -18.46
CA TYR A 163 19.47 -10.20 -17.59
C TYR A 163 20.55 -9.34 -18.25
N PRO A 164 21.12 -8.32 -17.57
CA PRO A 164 22.14 -7.46 -18.14
C PRO A 164 23.37 -8.24 -18.63
N ALA A 165 23.64 -8.17 -19.94
CA ALA A 165 24.75 -8.89 -20.56
C ALA A 165 26.10 -8.47 -19.96
N GLY A 166 26.89 -9.46 -19.52
CA GLY A 166 28.19 -9.23 -18.89
C GLY A 166 28.15 -8.89 -17.40
N TYR A 167 26.98 -8.91 -16.77
CA TYR A 167 26.85 -8.87 -15.31
C TYR A 167 26.92 -10.28 -14.71
N VAL A 168 27.25 -10.36 -13.42
CA VAL A 168 27.29 -11.59 -12.63
C VAL A 168 26.53 -11.43 -11.31
N THR A 169 26.14 -12.54 -10.69
CA THR A 169 25.35 -12.52 -9.45
C THR A 169 26.18 -12.37 -8.17
N ASN A 170 27.51 -12.35 -8.28
CA ASN A 170 28.43 -12.18 -7.15
C ASN A 170 29.07 -10.77 -7.16
N GLY A 171 29.84 -10.47 -6.11
CA GLY A 171 30.55 -9.18 -5.99
C GLY A 171 29.83 -8.11 -5.14
N ILE A 172 28.64 -8.41 -4.60
CA ILE A 172 27.88 -7.52 -3.71
C ILE A 172 27.74 -8.15 -2.32
N ILE A 173 27.93 -7.35 -1.28
CA ILE A 173 27.43 -7.62 0.08
C ILE A 173 26.33 -6.64 0.45
N ILE A 174 25.39 -7.08 1.27
CA ILE A 174 24.38 -6.24 1.91
C ILE A 174 24.83 -5.95 3.33
N LYS A 175 24.65 -4.72 3.79
CA LYS A 175 25.02 -4.23 5.12
C LYS A 175 23.81 -3.63 5.81
N ILE A 176 23.55 -4.02 7.06
CA ILE A 176 22.58 -3.36 7.95
C ILE A 176 23.36 -2.51 8.95
N VAL A 177 23.11 -1.19 8.92
CA VAL A 177 23.79 -0.20 9.78
C VAL A 177 22.80 0.78 10.41
N ALA A 178 23.26 1.49 11.44
CA ALA A 178 22.48 2.51 12.13
C ALA A 178 22.10 3.66 11.19
N SER A 179 20.85 4.10 11.22
CA SER A 179 20.38 5.21 10.37
C SER A 179 20.80 6.60 10.88
N GLY A 180 21.30 6.68 12.11
CA GLY A 180 21.53 7.95 12.81
C GLY A 180 20.25 8.64 13.32
N ALA A 181 19.06 8.10 13.03
CA ALA A 181 17.78 8.63 13.50
C ALA A 181 17.54 8.26 14.99
N TRP A 182 18.29 8.89 15.88
CA TRP A 182 18.21 8.64 17.31
C TRP A 182 16.87 9.11 17.89
N ARG A 183 16.10 8.21 18.52
CA ARG A 183 14.90 8.61 19.27
C ARG A 183 15.31 9.36 20.53
N ILE A 184 14.86 10.61 20.68
CA ILE A 184 15.03 11.41 21.92
C ILE A 184 14.01 10.96 22.98
N SER A 185 13.95 9.66 23.29
CA SER A 185 12.93 9.08 24.18
C SER A 185 13.48 8.14 25.27
N SER A 186 14.80 8.11 25.50
CA SER A 186 15.41 7.29 26.56
C SER A 186 16.72 7.86 27.13
N LEU A 187 16.73 9.13 27.56
CA LEU A 187 17.73 9.60 28.53
C LEU A 187 17.40 9.07 29.95
N GLY A 188 17.51 7.75 30.11
CA GLY A 188 17.69 7.13 31.42
C GLY A 188 19.06 7.53 31.97
N ALA A 189 19.10 8.08 33.18
CA ALA A 189 20.32 8.66 33.73
C ALA A 189 21.42 7.60 33.99
N ALA A 190 22.41 7.54 33.11
CA ALA A 190 23.68 6.88 33.36
C ALA A 190 24.70 7.89 33.95
N PRO A 191 25.48 7.53 34.98
CA PRO A 191 26.44 8.45 35.60
C PRO A 191 27.69 8.60 34.74
N PHE A 192 28.09 9.85 34.49
CA PHE A 192 29.39 10.15 33.86
C PHE A 192 30.55 9.58 34.69
N PRO A 193 31.52 8.87 34.08
CA PRO A 193 32.77 8.56 34.74
C PRO A 193 33.63 9.83 34.85
N CYS A 194 34.14 10.10 36.05
CA CYS A 194 35.02 11.24 36.30
C CYS A 194 36.32 11.15 35.48
N LEU A 195 36.60 12.17 34.66
CA LEU A 195 37.96 12.44 34.18
C LEU A 195 38.60 13.58 35.00
N PRO A 196 39.91 13.51 35.31
CA PRO A 196 40.53 14.35 36.32
C PRO A 196 40.91 15.74 35.80
N SER A 197 40.89 16.70 36.72
CA SER A 197 41.30 18.09 36.50
C SER A 197 42.75 18.22 36.03
N PHE A 198 42.98 18.98 34.96
CA PHE A 198 44.25 19.66 34.70
C PHE A 198 44.01 21.14 34.44
N PHE A 199 44.80 21.99 35.09
CA PHE A 199 44.67 23.45 35.07
C PHE A 199 45.97 24.06 34.53
N GLY A 200 45.86 25.13 33.73
CA GLY A 200 46.99 25.89 33.19
C GLY A 200 47.26 25.62 31.70
N GLU A 201 47.61 26.61 30.87
CA GLU A 201 47.70 28.06 31.09
C GLU A 201 47.43 28.81 29.77
N ARG A 202 46.92 30.05 29.89
CA ARG A 202 47.08 31.21 28.99
C ARG A 202 47.14 30.98 27.47
N PHE A 203 46.18 31.57 26.76
CA PHE A 203 46.52 32.53 25.69
C PHE A 203 45.51 33.70 25.65
N ARG A 204 46.00 34.90 25.38
CA ARG A 204 45.18 36.13 25.22
C ARG A 204 44.98 36.43 23.73
N LEU A 205 43.82 36.98 23.38
CA LEU A 205 43.56 38.07 22.40
C LEU A 205 42.09 38.50 22.64
N SER A 206 41.79 39.71 23.13
CA SER A 206 41.83 41.03 22.48
C SER A 206 40.53 41.35 21.69
N THR A 207 40.07 42.59 21.79
CA THR A 207 38.66 43.01 21.69
C THR A 207 38.33 43.92 20.50
N SER A 208 37.13 43.76 19.95
CA SER A 208 36.29 44.80 19.29
C SER A 208 34.86 44.23 19.18
N GLU A 209 33.85 44.80 19.85
CA GLU A 209 32.93 45.83 19.30
C GLU A 209 32.11 45.37 18.08
N SER A 210 30.78 45.56 17.98
CA SER A 210 29.79 46.19 18.88
C SER A 210 28.33 45.81 18.49
N LEU A 211 27.40 45.99 19.43
CA LEU A 211 25.95 46.36 19.38
C LEU A 211 25.16 46.24 18.04
N LEU A 212 23.85 45.95 17.99
CA LEU A 212 22.75 46.62 18.71
C LEU A 212 21.37 45.92 18.51
N CYS A 213 20.42 46.17 19.43
CA CYS A 213 18.95 45.93 19.33
C CYS A 213 18.43 44.46 19.34
N LEU A 214 17.33 44.11 20.01
CA LEU A 214 16.40 44.90 20.83
C LEU A 214 15.75 44.02 21.93
N LEU A 215 15.63 44.57 23.14
CA LEU A 215 14.95 43.97 24.31
C LEU A 215 13.54 44.56 24.50
N LEU A 216 12.74 43.90 25.36
CA LEU A 216 11.62 44.38 26.22
C LEU A 216 10.33 43.54 26.00
N GLY A 217 9.61 43.09 27.05
CA GLY A 217 9.84 43.25 28.50
C GLY A 217 8.74 42.61 29.36
N PHE A 218 8.61 43.08 30.62
CA PHE A 218 7.72 42.65 31.73
C PHE A 218 8.17 41.41 32.53
N HIS A 219 8.41 41.40 33.87
CA HIS A 219 7.75 41.98 35.07
C HIS A 219 6.33 41.41 35.32
N LEU A 220 5.87 41.02 36.53
CA LEU A 220 6.42 41.09 37.90
C LEU A 220 5.67 40.08 38.83
N GLN A 221 6.27 39.66 39.96
CA GLN A 221 5.63 39.02 41.16
C GLN A 221 4.89 37.66 40.97
N GLY A 222 4.93 36.68 41.88
CA GLY A 222 5.64 36.54 43.16
C GLY A 222 4.73 36.53 44.39
N PHE A 223 4.32 35.34 44.87
CA PHE A 223 3.82 35.14 46.24
C PHE A 223 4.15 33.74 46.79
N ILE A 224 4.42 33.67 48.10
CA ILE A 224 4.99 32.51 48.82
C ILE A 224 3.91 31.86 49.71
N THR A 225 3.87 30.53 49.81
CA THR A 225 3.66 29.65 51.02
C THR A 225 2.96 28.30 50.65
N ARG A 226 3.15 27.13 51.31
CA ARG A 226 4.17 26.56 52.23
C ARG A 226 3.85 25.05 52.43
N THR A 227 4.85 24.18 52.66
CA THR A 227 4.80 22.87 53.42
C THR A 227 3.72 21.81 53.04
N VAL A 228 4.04 20.55 52.70
CA VAL A 228 4.17 19.32 53.56
C VAL A 228 4.22 18.11 52.56
N GLN A 229 4.84 16.92 52.74
CA GLN A 229 6.00 16.39 53.49
C GLN A 229 6.31 14.95 52.94
N CYS A 230 7.32 14.23 53.45
CA CYS A 230 7.87 12.98 52.87
C CYS A 230 7.16 11.64 53.18
N HIS A 231 7.56 10.62 52.40
CA HIS A 231 7.48 9.14 52.56
C HIS A 231 6.16 8.45 52.12
N LEU A 232 6.17 7.39 51.28
CA LEU A 232 6.76 6.02 51.43
C LEU A 232 6.20 5.31 52.69
N THR A 233 5.73 4.05 52.69
CA THR A 233 6.12 2.84 51.91
C THR A 233 5.06 1.71 52.12
N TYR A 234 4.93 0.73 51.21
CA TYR A 234 4.70 -0.75 51.42
C TYR A 234 3.60 -1.25 52.44
N THR A 235 2.88 -2.38 52.37
CA THR A 235 3.01 -3.75 51.76
C THR A 235 1.60 -4.41 51.84
N ILE A 236 0.97 -4.97 50.79
CA ILE A 236 0.89 -6.42 50.41
C ILE A 236 0.05 -7.39 51.30
N PHE A 237 -0.75 -8.24 50.61
CA PHE A 237 -1.28 -9.61 50.89
C PHE A 237 -2.65 -9.93 51.54
N HIS A 238 -3.39 -10.81 50.82
CA HIS A 238 -4.35 -11.84 51.25
C HIS A 238 -5.68 -11.37 51.93
N CYS A 239 -6.83 -12.06 51.82
CA CYS A 239 -7.20 -13.34 51.16
C CYS A 239 -8.74 -13.41 50.90
N LEU A 240 -9.16 -14.39 50.08
CA LEU A 240 -10.35 -15.28 50.22
C LEU A 240 -11.52 -14.85 51.17
N LEU A 241 -12.83 -14.95 50.86
CA LEU A 241 -13.56 -16.09 50.25
C LEU A 241 -15.09 -15.82 50.14
N ILE A 242 -15.79 -16.72 49.43
CA ILE A 242 -17.22 -17.15 49.59
C ILE A 242 -18.37 -16.38 48.88
N ARG A 243 -19.21 -17.19 48.22
CA ARG A 243 -20.45 -16.93 47.46
C ARG A 243 -21.73 -17.04 48.37
N PRO A 244 -22.94 -17.44 47.88
CA PRO A 244 -23.98 -16.58 47.29
C PRO A 244 -25.40 -16.76 47.90
N SER A 245 -26.41 -16.05 47.38
CA SER A 245 -27.84 -16.44 47.35
C SER A 245 -28.54 -15.59 46.25
N THR A 246 -29.29 -16.12 45.26
CA THR A 246 -30.62 -16.78 45.27
C THR A 246 -31.75 -15.90 45.85
N ALA A 247 -32.95 -15.74 45.24
CA ALA A 247 -33.48 -16.18 43.94
C ALA A 247 -34.83 -15.46 43.59
N TRP A 248 -35.27 -15.60 42.32
CA TRP A 248 -36.67 -15.79 41.85
C TRP A 248 -37.74 -14.67 41.77
N ALA A 249 -38.62 -14.87 40.77
CA ALA A 249 -40.06 -14.55 40.66
C ALA A 249 -40.58 -13.32 39.85
N SER A 250 -40.83 -13.58 38.56
CA SER A 250 -41.99 -13.21 37.72
C SER A 250 -43.20 -12.47 38.36
N ARG A 251 -43.72 -11.43 37.67
CA ARG A 251 -45.06 -11.45 37.00
C ARG A 251 -45.40 -10.23 36.14
N ASP A 252 -46.36 -10.43 35.24
CA ASP A 252 -46.88 -9.52 34.21
C ASP A 252 -47.83 -8.42 34.73
N THR A 253 -47.97 -7.29 34.01
CA THR A 253 -49.16 -6.94 33.19
C THR A 253 -49.30 -5.44 32.84
N HIS A 254 -49.80 -5.21 31.61
CA HIS A 254 -50.71 -4.14 31.14
C HIS A 254 -50.43 -2.62 31.30
N SER A 255 -50.36 -2.00 30.11
CA SER A 255 -51.27 -0.93 29.62
C SER A 255 -51.01 0.55 29.97
N ALA A 256 -50.66 1.29 28.91
CA ALA A 256 -51.13 2.63 28.53
C ALA A 256 -51.34 3.75 29.59
N SER A 257 -50.64 4.88 29.39
CA SER A 257 -51.31 6.18 29.23
C SER A 257 -50.43 7.24 28.54
N ARG A 258 -51.02 8.00 27.61
CA ARG A 258 -50.44 9.27 27.10
C ARG A 258 -50.86 10.41 28.03
N THR A 259 -49.93 11.05 28.74
CA THR A 259 -50.09 12.46 29.13
C THR A 259 -48.72 13.10 29.41
N ILE A 260 -48.23 13.97 28.53
CA ILE A 260 -47.10 14.87 28.83
C ILE A 260 -47.62 16.30 28.90
N LYS A 261 -47.48 16.92 30.07
CA LYS A 261 -47.69 18.37 30.28
C LYS A 261 -46.43 19.13 29.89
N LYS A 262 -46.64 20.34 29.35
CA LYS A 262 -45.60 21.35 29.05
C LYS A 262 -44.59 21.51 30.20
N LYS A 263 -43.30 21.66 29.86
CA LYS A 263 -42.46 22.71 30.45
C LYS A 263 -41.31 23.09 29.52
N SER A 264 -41.22 24.38 29.21
CA SER A 264 -40.07 25.02 28.58
C SER A 264 -38.97 25.25 29.62
N HIS A 265 -37.72 24.95 29.29
CA HIS A 265 -36.57 25.62 29.90
C HIS A 265 -35.40 25.70 28.90
N ILE A 266 -34.77 26.87 28.87
CA ILE A 266 -33.53 27.15 28.15
C ILE A 266 -32.36 26.73 29.05
N SER A 267 -31.34 26.09 28.49
CA SER A 267 -30.05 25.87 29.15
C SER A 267 -28.90 25.93 28.15
N ALA A 268 -27.83 26.63 28.54
CA ALA A 268 -26.60 26.84 27.77
C ALA A 268 -25.74 25.55 27.65
N PRO A 269 -24.76 25.49 26.72
CA PRO A 269 -24.02 24.26 26.44
C PRO A 269 -22.94 23.96 27.50
N PRO A 270 -22.69 22.68 27.83
CA PRO A 270 -21.55 22.29 28.67
C PRO A 270 -20.28 22.13 27.85
N THR A 271 -19.24 22.85 28.24
CA THR A 271 -17.84 22.62 27.86
C THR A 271 -17.34 21.25 28.36
N ARG A 272 -16.68 20.47 27.50
CA ARG A 272 -15.71 19.43 27.91
C ARG A 272 -14.54 19.34 26.94
N MET A 273 -13.53 20.19 27.15
CA MET A 273 -12.13 19.82 26.89
C MET A 273 -11.52 19.45 28.25
N ALA A 274 -11.44 18.15 28.56
CA ALA A 274 -10.62 17.58 29.63
C ALA A 274 -10.87 16.06 29.69
N ASP A 275 -10.33 15.32 28.71
CA ASP A 275 -10.13 13.84 28.73
C ASP A 275 -9.24 13.45 27.52
N PHE A 276 -8.06 14.07 27.40
CA PHE A 276 -7.14 13.86 26.26
C PHE A 276 -5.66 13.77 26.67
N VAL A 277 -5.37 13.12 27.80
CA VAL A 277 -3.98 12.83 28.24
C VAL A 277 -3.91 11.50 29.03
N HIS A 278 -4.26 10.36 28.42
CA HIS A 278 -3.76 9.02 28.79
C HIS A 278 -4.26 7.92 27.82
N GLU A 279 -3.60 7.77 26.66
CA GLU A 279 -3.39 6.48 25.95
C GLU A 279 -2.64 6.72 24.63
N MET A 280 -1.31 6.74 24.67
CA MET A 280 -0.45 6.58 23.49
C MET A 280 0.84 5.84 23.88
N ALA A 281 0.71 4.53 24.09
CA ALA A 281 1.83 3.59 24.13
C ALA A 281 1.31 2.19 23.75
N THR A 282 2.08 1.44 22.97
CA THR A 282 1.79 0.09 22.45
C THR A 282 0.54 -0.06 21.57
N ASN A 283 0.73 -0.10 20.24
CA ASN A 283 -0.27 -0.66 19.33
C ASN A 283 0.43 -1.42 18.16
N PRO A 284 0.58 -2.75 18.22
CA PRO A 284 1.23 -3.56 17.17
C PRO A 284 0.27 -3.83 16.00
N PHE A 285 -0.22 -2.75 15.38
CA PHE A 285 -1.43 -2.74 14.56
C PHE A 285 -1.16 -2.74 13.05
N LEU A 286 -0.08 -2.07 12.61
CA LEU A 286 0.26 -1.83 11.20
C LEU A 286 0.82 -3.05 10.43
N LEU A 287 0.92 -4.23 11.05
CA LEU A 287 1.55 -5.41 10.42
C LEU A 287 0.58 -6.33 9.66
N GLY A 288 -0.73 -6.27 9.95
CA GLY A 288 -1.66 -7.32 9.53
C GLY A 288 -1.93 -7.36 8.03
N LEU A 289 -1.93 -6.20 7.37
CA LEU A 289 -2.29 -6.09 5.97
C LEU A 289 -1.14 -6.41 5.01
N PHE A 290 0.05 -5.86 5.26
CA PHE A 290 1.24 -6.27 4.51
C PHE A 290 1.47 -7.77 4.70
N ALA A 291 1.32 -8.29 5.92
CA ALA A 291 1.33 -9.73 6.14
C ALA A 291 0.24 -10.46 5.33
N GLY A 292 -0.90 -9.84 5.03
CA GLY A 292 -1.99 -10.46 4.29
C GLY A 292 -1.79 -10.57 2.78
N ILE A 293 -1.44 -9.45 2.14
CA ILE A 293 -1.13 -9.42 0.70
C ILE A 293 0.22 -10.12 0.46
N LEU A 294 1.22 -9.96 1.35
CA LEU A 294 2.42 -10.80 1.28
C LEU A 294 2.14 -12.26 1.61
N LEU A 295 1.23 -12.66 2.52
CA LEU A 295 0.93 -14.09 2.74
C LEU A 295 0.22 -14.71 1.54
N LEU A 296 -0.59 -13.96 0.79
CA LEU A 296 -1.02 -14.42 -0.53
C LEU A 296 0.22 -14.61 -1.42
N LEU A 297 1.05 -13.58 -1.61
CA LEU A 297 2.24 -13.61 -2.48
C LEU A 297 3.37 -14.57 -2.01
N SER A 298 3.36 -15.03 -0.76
CA SER A 298 4.44 -15.82 -0.15
C SER A 298 4.03 -17.22 0.29
N SER A 299 2.73 -17.53 0.34
CA SER A 299 2.27 -18.91 0.43
C SER A 299 2.30 -19.60 -0.94
N ILE A 300 2.40 -18.82 -2.03
CA ILE A 300 2.82 -19.31 -3.34
C ILE A 300 4.36 -19.38 -3.38
N ASN A 301 4.90 -20.60 -3.36
CA ASN A 301 6.34 -20.87 -3.51
C ASN A 301 6.76 -20.71 -4.98
N VAL A 302 6.95 -19.47 -5.43
CA VAL A 302 7.16 -19.18 -6.86
C VAL A 302 8.22 -18.11 -7.07
N ALA A 303 9.41 -18.59 -7.43
CA ALA A 303 9.92 -18.08 -8.69
C ALA A 303 8.90 -18.47 -9.79
N HIS A 304 8.42 -17.50 -10.58
CA HIS A 304 7.53 -17.66 -11.76
C HIS A 304 5.98 -17.75 -11.55
N ALA A 305 5.35 -17.15 -10.53
CA ALA A 305 3.90 -16.91 -10.61
C ALA A 305 3.64 -15.50 -11.11
N ASP A 306 3.12 -15.45 -12.32
CA ASP A 306 2.31 -14.34 -12.77
C ASP A 306 1.02 -14.39 -11.95
N LEU A 307 0.65 -13.29 -11.27
CA LEU A 307 -0.58 -13.27 -10.49
C LEU A 307 -1.76 -13.20 -11.46
N GLU A 308 -2.50 -14.30 -11.58
CA GLU A 308 -3.66 -14.37 -12.47
C GLU A 308 -4.89 -13.76 -11.79
N ILE A 309 -5.87 -13.29 -12.58
CA ILE A 309 -7.19 -12.88 -12.06
C ILE A 309 -7.84 -14.01 -11.25
N THR A 310 -7.50 -15.27 -11.57
CA THR A 310 -7.98 -16.45 -10.85
C THR A 310 -7.30 -16.67 -9.50
N ASP A 311 -6.20 -16.00 -9.15
CA ASP A 311 -5.62 -16.07 -7.80
C ASP A 311 -6.38 -15.18 -6.80
N VAL A 312 -6.95 -14.08 -7.29
CA VAL A 312 -7.74 -13.12 -6.49
C VAL A 312 -9.22 -13.50 -6.45
N PHE A 313 -9.81 -13.86 -7.60
CA PHE A 313 -11.24 -14.12 -7.73
C PHE A 313 -11.58 -15.58 -8.02
N THR A 314 -12.72 -16.04 -7.51
CA THR A 314 -13.40 -17.23 -8.02
C THR A 314 -14.12 -16.85 -9.32
N VAL A 315 -13.41 -16.96 -10.44
CA VAL A 315 -13.91 -16.52 -11.75
C VAL A 315 -14.87 -17.54 -12.36
N GLN A 316 -16.04 -17.07 -12.80
CA GLN A 316 -17.05 -17.86 -13.48
C GLN A 316 -16.55 -18.33 -14.86
N ARG A 317 -16.67 -19.64 -15.10
CA ARG A 317 -16.31 -20.29 -16.37
C ARG A 317 -17.46 -20.30 -17.37
N GLY A 318 -17.15 -20.63 -18.62
CA GLY A 318 -18.06 -20.52 -19.76
C GLY A 318 -17.97 -19.15 -20.44
N GLY A 319 -18.94 -18.88 -21.32
CA GLY A 319 -19.02 -17.60 -22.06
C GLY A 319 -20.21 -16.75 -21.65
N ASP A 320 -20.43 -15.69 -22.44
CA ASP A 320 -21.42 -14.63 -22.22
C ASP A 320 -22.86 -15.10 -22.03
N SER A 321 -23.23 -16.32 -22.44
CA SER A 321 -24.57 -16.88 -22.21
C SER A 321 -24.77 -17.42 -20.78
N THR A 322 -23.69 -17.66 -20.04
CA THR A 322 -23.68 -18.22 -18.67
C THR A 322 -23.01 -17.28 -17.67
N GLY A 323 -22.70 -16.04 -18.06
CA GLY A 323 -21.97 -15.05 -17.25
C GLY A 323 -20.47 -15.29 -17.16
N GLY A 324 -19.94 -16.24 -17.93
CA GLY A 324 -18.56 -16.69 -17.82
C GLY A 324 -17.56 -15.77 -18.52
N CYS A 325 -16.34 -15.79 -18.00
CA CYS A 325 -15.23 -14.94 -18.41
C CYS A 325 -14.23 -15.63 -19.37
N ASP A 326 -14.48 -16.84 -19.87
CA ASP A 326 -13.43 -17.60 -20.58
C ASP A 326 -12.89 -16.88 -21.84
N ALA A 327 -13.69 -16.02 -22.48
CA ALA A 327 -13.28 -15.18 -23.61
C ALA A 327 -12.49 -13.92 -23.21
N ARG A 328 -12.42 -13.59 -21.91
CA ARG A 328 -11.80 -12.37 -21.35
C ARG A 328 -10.68 -12.66 -20.34
N LEU A 329 -10.50 -13.90 -19.89
CA LEU A 329 -9.49 -14.27 -18.88
C LEU A 329 -8.07 -13.84 -19.27
N ALA A 330 -7.41 -14.61 -20.14
CA ALA A 330 -6.03 -14.37 -20.54
C ALA A 330 -5.99 -13.83 -22.00
N PRO A 331 -5.27 -12.74 -22.29
CA PRO A 331 -4.50 -11.92 -21.34
C PRO A 331 -5.33 -10.83 -20.63
N VAL A 332 -6.54 -10.51 -21.10
CA VAL A 332 -7.21 -9.23 -20.80
C VAL A 332 -7.46 -8.98 -19.30
N LEU A 333 -8.03 -9.95 -18.56
CA LEU A 333 -8.30 -9.76 -17.13
C LEU A 333 -7.03 -9.87 -16.26
N ASP A 334 -6.04 -10.65 -16.70
CA ASP A 334 -4.73 -10.74 -16.03
C ASP A 334 -3.93 -9.43 -16.21
N ASP A 335 -4.01 -8.83 -17.41
CA ASP A 335 -3.47 -7.50 -17.71
C ASP A 335 -4.21 -6.43 -16.89
N TRP A 336 -5.54 -6.48 -16.81
CA TRP A 336 -6.33 -5.54 -15.97
C TRP A 336 -5.99 -5.64 -14.49
N LEU A 337 -5.78 -6.85 -13.95
CA LEU A 337 -5.33 -7.02 -12.57
C LEU A 337 -3.93 -6.43 -12.37
N THR A 338 -3.02 -6.70 -13.32
CA THR A 338 -1.64 -6.17 -13.28
C THR A 338 -1.63 -4.65 -13.30
N GLU A 339 -2.40 -4.01 -14.20
CA GLU A 339 -2.56 -2.55 -14.26
C GLU A 339 -3.20 -1.97 -12.99
N SER A 340 -4.21 -2.66 -12.44
CA SER A 340 -4.89 -2.27 -11.21
C SER A 340 -3.92 -2.23 -10.04
N LEU A 341 -3.10 -3.27 -9.86
CA LEU A 341 -2.10 -3.36 -8.80
C LEU A 341 -0.98 -2.34 -8.98
N PHE A 342 -0.51 -2.14 -10.22
CA PHE A 342 0.53 -1.16 -10.53
C PHE A 342 0.07 0.27 -10.25
N SER A 343 -1.12 0.64 -10.73
CA SER A 343 -1.69 1.98 -10.52
C SER A 343 -2.04 2.24 -9.06
N LEU A 344 -2.59 1.24 -8.34
CA LEU A 344 -2.82 1.32 -6.90
C LEU A 344 -1.50 1.50 -6.12
N THR A 345 -0.44 0.78 -6.51
CA THR A 345 0.90 0.95 -5.93
C THR A 345 1.44 2.36 -6.15
N ALA A 346 1.30 2.91 -7.36
CA ALA A 346 1.70 4.29 -7.66
C ALA A 346 0.90 5.32 -6.84
N ALA A 347 -0.37 5.04 -6.55
CA ALA A 347 -1.21 5.85 -5.67
C ALA A 347 -0.73 5.80 -4.21
N ILE A 348 -0.47 4.63 -3.65
CA ILE A 348 0.03 4.44 -2.27
C ILE A 348 1.42 5.09 -2.10
N ASP A 349 2.36 4.83 -3.01
CA ASP A 349 3.70 5.47 -3.06
C ASP A 349 3.59 7.01 -3.10
N ALA A 350 2.54 7.54 -3.73
CA ALA A 350 2.26 8.97 -3.76
C ALA A 350 1.71 9.49 -2.43
N VAL A 351 0.80 8.76 -1.76
CA VAL A 351 0.32 9.09 -0.40
C VAL A 351 1.49 9.13 0.60
N ASP A 352 2.40 8.16 0.55
CA ASP A 352 3.62 8.14 1.39
C ASP A 352 4.63 9.26 1.06
N ALA A 353 4.38 10.00 -0.02
CA ALA A 353 5.11 11.19 -0.40
C ALA A 353 4.32 12.49 -0.18
N TYR A 354 3.13 12.47 0.45
CA TYR A 354 2.23 13.61 0.62
C TYR A 354 2.91 14.87 1.17
N ASP A 355 3.66 14.76 2.28
CA ASP A 355 4.39 15.90 2.86
C ASP A 355 5.42 16.52 1.91
N ARG A 356 5.93 15.72 0.97
CA ARG A 356 7.02 16.08 0.04
C ARG A 356 6.53 16.48 -1.36
N ARG A 357 5.29 16.14 -1.75
CA ARG A 357 4.74 16.36 -3.10
C ARG A 357 3.46 17.19 -3.05
N PHE A 358 3.55 18.44 -3.48
CA PHE A 358 2.43 19.39 -3.47
C PHE A 358 1.23 18.89 -4.30
N GLU A 359 1.51 18.20 -5.39
CA GLU A 359 0.53 17.71 -6.36
C GLU A 359 -0.27 16.51 -5.84
N VAL A 360 0.29 15.77 -4.87
CA VAL A 360 -0.45 14.77 -4.10
C VAL A 360 -1.42 15.46 -3.15
N ARG A 361 -0.96 16.50 -2.45
CA ARG A 361 -1.82 17.32 -1.57
C ARG A 361 -2.97 17.97 -2.35
N TYR A 362 -2.70 18.46 -3.54
CA TYR A 362 -3.72 19.06 -4.41
C TYR A 362 -4.75 18.02 -4.89
N ALA A 363 -4.30 16.84 -5.34
CA ALA A 363 -5.22 15.77 -5.74
C ALA A 363 -6.05 15.21 -4.55
N MET A 364 -5.46 15.16 -3.34
CA MET A 364 -6.17 14.76 -2.12
C MET A 364 -7.22 15.79 -1.68
N LEU A 365 -6.92 17.09 -1.81
CA LEU A 365 -7.91 18.15 -1.65
C LEU A 365 -9.02 18.05 -2.71
N ALA A 366 -8.66 17.72 -3.96
CA ALA A 366 -9.60 17.65 -5.07
C ALA A 366 -10.59 16.47 -4.96
N PHE A 367 -10.10 15.26 -4.65
CA PHE A 367 -10.91 14.03 -4.67
C PHE A 367 -11.41 13.57 -3.31
N PHE A 368 -10.85 14.07 -2.20
CA PHE A 368 -11.21 13.65 -0.84
C PHE A 368 -11.41 14.80 0.15
N SER A 369 -11.33 16.06 -0.31
CA SER A 369 -11.48 17.28 0.49
C SER A 369 -10.55 17.40 1.70
N PHE A 370 -9.41 16.71 1.71
CA PHE A 370 -8.38 16.93 2.75
C PHE A 370 -7.78 18.32 2.61
N GLU A 371 -7.76 19.11 3.69
CA GLU A 371 -7.00 20.35 3.70
C GLU A 371 -5.51 20.06 3.51
N ILE A 372 -4.78 20.95 2.83
CA ILE A 372 -3.35 20.79 2.51
C ILE A 372 -2.47 20.64 3.79
N GLN A 373 -3.01 21.02 4.95
CA GLN A 373 -2.37 20.88 6.28
C GLN A 373 -2.89 19.68 7.09
N ASP A 374 -3.91 18.97 6.62
CA ASP A 374 -4.42 17.78 7.29
C ASP A 374 -3.45 16.61 7.05
N THR A 375 -2.97 16.03 8.15
CA THR A 375 -2.10 14.85 8.17
C THR A 375 -2.90 13.57 8.42
N ASN A 376 -4.20 13.64 8.67
CA ASN A 376 -5.06 12.50 8.99
C ASN A 376 -5.59 11.79 7.72
N MET A 377 -4.69 11.54 6.78
CA MET A 377 -4.97 10.79 5.55
C MET A 377 -5.11 9.28 5.77
N VAL A 378 -4.96 8.84 7.02
CA VAL A 378 -4.98 7.44 7.44
C VAL A 378 -6.22 6.74 6.91
N GLU A 379 -7.39 7.40 6.85
CA GLU A 379 -8.61 6.78 6.34
C GLU A 379 -8.54 6.44 4.84
N VAL A 380 -8.19 7.40 3.96
CA VAL A 380 -8.02 7.12 2.52
C VAL A 380 -6.86 6.16 2.27
N LYS A 381 -5.76 6.25 3.02
CA LYS A 381 -4.67 5.29 2.94
C LYS A 381 -5.16 3.88 3.32
N ASN A 382 -5.88 3.74 4.43
CA ASN A 382 -6.46 2.47 4.88
C ASN A 382 -7.51 1.91 3.91
N PHE A 383 -8.16 2.74 3.09
CA PHE A 383 -9.05 2.28 2.01
C PHE A 383 -8.26 1.82 0.78
N LEU A 384 -7.23 2.57 0.34
CA LEU A 384 -6.32 2.15 -0.74
C LEU A 384 -5.58 0.83 -0.40
N GLU A 385 -5.16 0.70 0.85
CA GLU A 385 -4.40 -0.45 1.34
C GLU A 385 -5.34 -1.60 1.79
N HIS A 386 -6.53 -1.29 2.31
CA HIS A 386 -7.48 -2.19 3.00
C HIS A 386 -7.03 -2.64 4.42
N ASP A 387 -6.54 -1.71 5.26
CA ASP A 387 -5.95 -1.99 6.60
C ASP A 387 -6.96 -2.40 7.71
N THR A 388 -8.07 -3.07 7.35
CA THR A 388 -8.95 -3.68 8.36
C THR A 388 -8.42 -5.02 8.84
N VAL A 389 -7.45 -4.95 9.78
CA VAL A 389 -7.09 -6.07 10.64
C VAL A 389 -8.35 -6.62 11.32
N VAL A 390 -8.75 -7.85 10.96
CA VAL A 390 -9.74 -8.60 11.75
C VAL A 390 -9.09 -8.92 13.10
N PRO A 391 -9.61 -8.44 14.24
CA PRO A 391 -8.92 -8.59 15.52
C PRO A 391 -8.76 -10.06 15.93
N GLY A 392 -7.53 -10.60 15.84
CA GLY A 392 -7.16 -11.91 16.37
C GLY A 392 -6.71 -12.99 15.39
N GLY A 393 -6.42 -12.68 14.12
CA GLY A 393 -5.86 -13.64 13.15
C GLY A 393 -4.46 -13.23 12.64
N SER A 394 -3.49 -14.15 12.70
CA SER A 394 -2.16 -13.99 12.07
C SER A 394 -2.16 -14.20 10.56
N ASP A 395 -3.24 -14.79 10.04
CA ASP A 395 -3.34 -15.29 8.68
C ASP A 395 -4.43 -14.49 7.94
N PHE A 396 -4.14 -13.25 7.56
CA PHE A 396 -4.96 -12.57 6.57
C PHE A 396 -4.75 -13.30 5.23
N LYS A 397 -5.68 -14.19 4.88
CA LYS A 397 -5.84 -14.64 3.50
C LYS A 397 -7.00 -13.87 2.93
N PHE A 398 -6.79 -13.18 1.82
CA PHE A 398 -7.89 -12.69 0.99
C PHE A 398 -8.75 -13.91 0.63
N PRO A 399 -9.98 -14.03 1.17
CA PRO A 399 -10.75 -15.26 1.06
C PRO A 399 -11.40 -15.31 -0.33
N LYS A 400 -10.63 -15.74 -1.34
CA LYS A 400 -11.04 -15.86 -2.75
C LYS A 400 -12.41 -16.50 -2.94
N GLU A 401 -12.79 -17.45 -2.08
CA GLU A 401 -14.12 -18.09 -2.06
C GLU A 401 -15.29 -17.12 -1.80
N ARG A 402 -15.01 -15.93 -1.24
CA ARG A 402 -15.96 -14.84 -1.00
C ARG A 402 -16.00 -13.77 -2.09
N PHE A 403 -15.11 -13.84 -3.09
CA PHE A 403 -15.01 -12.87 -4.17
C PHE A 403 -15.17 -13.58 -5.51
N TRP A 404 -16.33 -13.43 -6.13
CA TRP A 404 -16.64 -14.02 -7.42
C TRP A 404 -16.55 -12.99 -8.53
N LEU A 405 -16.10 -13.41 -9.71
CA LEU A 405 -16.01 -12.56 -10.89
C LEU A 405 -16.84 -13.17 -12.04
N HIS A 406 -17.79 -12.40 -12.55
CA HIS A 406 -18.61 -12.71 -13.72
C HIS A 406 -18.35 -11.66 -14.82
N CYS A 407 -18.49 -12.06 -16.08
CA CYS A 407 -18.28 -11.17 -17.24
C CYS A 407 -19.58 -10.84 -18.01
N HIS A 408 -20.73 -11.28 -17.47
CA HIS A 408 -22.06 -10.84 -17.88
C HIS A 408 -23.08 -11.22 -16.79
N SER A 409 -24.12 -10.41 -16.59
CA SER A 409 -25.28 -10.71 -15.71
C SER A 409 -26.15 -11.94 -16.07
N THR A 410 -25.87 -12.64 -17.18
CA THR A 410 -26.69 -13.76 -17.68
C THR A 410 -26.65 -15.01 -16.80
N PHE A 411 -25.72 -15.12 -15.85
CA PHE A 411 -25.69 -16.23 -14.90
C PHE A 411 -27.00 -16.34 -14.08
N LEU A 412 -27.76 -15.25 -13.96
CA LEU A 412 -29.02 -15.18 -13.21
C LEU A 412 -30.23 -15.74 -13.98
N THR A 413 -31.07 -16.48 -13.25
CA THR A 413 -32.34 -17.04 -13.76
C THR A 413 -33.52 -16.57 -12.90
N GLU A 414 -34.56 -16.02 -13.54
CA GLU A 414 -35.78 -15.57 -12.86
C GLU A 414 -36.48 -16.76 -12.20
N GLN A 415 -36.91 -16.61 -10.95
CA GLN A 415 -37.69 -17.59 -10.21
C GLN A 415 -39.07 -17.03 -9.87
N SER A 416 -40.06 -17.92 -9.72
CA SER A 416 -41.34 -17.51 -9.10
C SER A 416 -41.13 -17.32 -7.60
N SER A 417 -41.80 -16.36 -6.97
CA SER A 417 -41.85 -16.27 -5.51
C SER A 417 -42.39 -17.55 -4.85
N THR A 418 -43.17 -18.33 -5.60
CA THR A 418 -43.73 -19.64 -5.21
C THR A 418 -42.84 -20.83 -5.56
N SER A 419 -41.66 -20.64 -6.16
CA SER A 419 -40.68 -21.72 -6.36
C SER A 419 -40.17 -22.24 -5.01
N THR A 420 -39.75 -23.50 -4.94
CA THR A 420 -39.05 -24.05 -3.76
C THR A 420 -37.81 -23.21 -3.46
N ALA A 421 -37.65 -22.79 -2.21
CA ALA A 421 -36.48 -22.06 -1.76
C ALA A 421 -35.25 -22.98 -1.71
N LEU A 422 -34.12 -22.46 -2.19
CA LEU A 422 -32.82 -23.15 -2.12
C LEU A 422 -31.87 -22.42 -1.17
N ASP A 423 -30.95 -23.18 -0.58
CA ASP A 423 -29.84 -22.69 0.23
C ASP A 423 -28.55 -22.51 -0.61
N TYR A 424 -27.46 -22.01 -0.01
CA TYR A 424 -26.19 -21.82 -0.74
C TYR A 424 -25.51 -23.13 -1.19
N GLU A 425 -25.98 -24.29 -0.75
CA GLU A 425 -25.49 -25.60 -1.22
C GLU A 425 -26.37 -26.15 -2.35
N GLY A 426 -27.43 -25.42 -2.75
CA GLY A 426 -28.41 -25.82 -3.76
C GLY A 426 -29.47 -26.79 -3.21
N ASN A 427 -29.51 -27.01 -1.89
CA ASN A 427 -30.48 -27.87 -1.24
C ASN A 427 -31.81 -27.14 -1.00
N GLU A 428 -32.92 -27.88 -1.01
CA GLU A 428 -34.22 -27.34 -0.61
C GLU A 428 -34.21 -26.90 0.87
N ILE A 429 -34.54 -25.64 1.14
CA ILE A 429 -34.78 -25.16 2.51
C ILE A 429 -36.10 -25.78 3.00
N LYS A 430 -36.08 -26.38 4.20
CA LYS A 430 -37.23 -27.08 4.77
C LYS A 430 -37.74 -26.40 6.04
N LYS A 431 -38.96 -26.76 6.40
CA LYS A 431 -39.59 -26.46 7.69
C LYS A 431 -40.55 -27.60 8.01
N ASP A 432 -40.41 -28.19 9.20
CA ASP A 432 -41.16 -29.39 9.60
C ASP A 432 -41.10 -30.52 8.53
N ASP A 433 -39.88 -30.81 8.05
CA ASP A 433 -39.51 -31.74 6.95
C ASP A 433 -40.15 -31.46 5.57
N LYS A 434 -40.80 -30.31 5.37
CA LYS A 434 -41.41 -29.93 4.10
C LYS A 434 -40.64 -28.80 3.43
N PRO A 435 -40.40 -28.85 2.10
CA PRO A 435 -39.84 -27.72 1.38
C PRO A 435 -40.71 -26.47 1.53
N VAL A 436 -40.08 -25.31 1.74
CA VAL A 436 -40.77 -24.01 1.78
C VAL A 436 -40.56 -23.25 0.46
N THR A 437 -41.44 -22.31 0.15
CA THR A 437 -41.26 -21.47 -1.05
C THR A 437 -40.36 -20.26 -0.76
N ILE A 438 -39.81 -19.62 -1.80
CA ILE A 438 -38.94 -18.43 -1.65
C ILE A 438 -39.63 -17.35 -0.82
N GLN A 439 -40.92 -17.09 -1.09
CA GLN A 439 -41.73 -16.14 -0.34
C GLN A 439 -42.08 -16.57 1.10
N ASP A 440 -41.78 -17.81 1.53
CA ASP A 440 -41.99 -18.25 2.93
C ASP A 440 -40.73 -18.01 3.79
N VAL A 441 -39.58 -17.77 3.18
CA VAL A 441 -38.31 -17.49 3.88
C VAL A 441 -38.27 -16.02 4.28
N ALA A 442 -38.33 -15.74 5.58
CA ALA A 442 -38.45 -14.38 6.12
C ALA A 442 -37.32 -13.42 5.66
N ALA A 443 -36.10 -13.92 5.44
CA ALA A 443 -35.00 -13.13 4.91
C ALA A 443 -35.22 -12.71 3.44
N TYR A 444 -35.73 -13.62 2.61
CA TYR A 444 -36.08 -13.33 1.21
C TYR A 444 -37.34 -12.44 1.12
N GLN A 445 -38.34 -12.63 1.99
CA GLN A 445 -39.47 -11.71 2.11
C GLN A 445 -39.02 -10.27 2.39
N LYS A 446 -38.02 -10.09 3.26
CA LYS A 446 -37.48 -8.76 3.60
C LYS A 446 -36.86 -8.10 2.37
N ALA A 447 -36.01 -8.81 1.63
CA ALA A 447 -35.41 -8.31 0.40
C ALA A 447 -36.45 -7.96 -0.68
N ILE A 448 -37.47 -8.81 -0.88
CA ILE A 448 -38.59 -8.56 -1.81
C ILE A 448 -39.42 -7.32 -1.40
N GLN A 449 -39.47 -6.98 -0.11
CA GLN A 449 -40.20 -5.82 0.42
C GLN A 449 -39.38 -4.52 0.42
N GLU A 450 -38.06 -4.60 0.28
CA GLU A 450 -37.16 -3.44 0.28
C GLU A 450 -37.19 -2.69 -1.07
N GLU A 451 -37.38 -3.41 -2.18
CA GLU A 451 -37.47 -2.82 -3.52
C GLU A 451 -38.83 -3.11 -4.18
N PRO A 452 -39.59 -2.09 -4.65
CA PRO A 452 -40.85 -2.29 -5.34
C PRO A 452 -40.70 -3.12 -6.63
N ASN A 453 -41.51 -4.17 -6.74
CA ASN A 453 -41.52 -5.16 -7.84
C ASN A 453 -40.32 -6.13 -7.86
N ALA A 454 -39.49 -6.17 -6.82
CA ALA A 454 -38.37 -7.11 -6.75
C ALA A 454 -38.81 -8.57 -6.94
N LYS A 455 -38.08 -9.27 -7.80
CA LYS A 455 -38.25 -10.69 -8.08
C LYS A 455 -37.05 -11.48 -7.55
N PRO A 456 -37.19 -12.77 -7.24
CA PRO A 456 -36.06 -13.62 -6.90
C PRO A 456 -35.33 -14.10 -8.17
N TRP A 457 -34.02 -13.99 -8.15
CA TRP A 457 -33.12 -14.43 -9.22
C TRP A 457 -32.09 -15.41 -8.68
N TRP A 458 -32.01 -16.59 -9.29
CA TRP A 458 -31.14 -17.68 -8.87
C TRP A 458 -29.93 -17.80 -9.79
N SER A 459 -28.74 -17.76 -9.22
CA SER A 459 -27.46 -17.90 -9.93
C SER A 459 -27.05 -19.35 -10.19
N GLY A 460 -27.36 -20.26 -9.25
CA GLY A 460 -26.95 -21.68 -9.26
C GLY A 460 -27.47 -22.56 -10.41
N ALA A 461 -28.12 -21.97 -11.41
CA ALA A 461 -28.46 -22.64 -12.66
C ALA A 461 -27.32 -22.60 -13.69
N ASN A 462 -26.42 -21.61 -13.61
CA ASN A 462 -25.34 -21.36 -14.58
C ASN A 462 -23.95 -21.24 -13.94
N THR A 463 -23.87 -21.02 -12.64
CA THR A 463 -22.63 -20.85 -11.87
C THR A 463 -22.62 -21.76 -10.64
N ASP A 464 -21.43 -22.15 -10.18
CA ASP A 464 -21.25 -22.82 -8.89
C ASP A 464 -21.52 -21.87 -7.70
N GLN A 465 -21.65 -20.56 -7.94
CA GLN A 465 -22.07 -19.57 -6.96
C GLN A 465 -23.59 -19.66 -6.73
N ASN A 466 -24.02 -20.51 -5.81
CA ASN A 466 -25.42 -20.62 -5.40
C ASN A 466 -25.85 -19.42 -4.52
N GLY A 467 -26.87 -18.69 -4.95
CA GLY A 467 -27.42 -17.55 -4.20
C GLY A 467 -28.69 -16.98 -4.82
N TYR A 468 -29.47 -16.29 -3.99
CA TYR A 468 -30.60 -15.49 -4.45
C TYR A 468 -30.26 -14.00 -4.46
N TYR A 469 -30.56 -13.37 -5.59
CA TYR A 469 -30.49 -11.95 -5.82
C TYR A 469 -31.94 -11.42 -5.91
N PHE A 470 -32.18 -10.19 -5.48
CA PHE A 470 -33.50 -9.59 -5.44
C PHE A 470 -33.46 -8.21 -6.08
N SER A 471 -34.12 -8.07 -7.22
CA SER A 471 -34.36 -6.80 -7.91
C SER A 471 -35.47 -6.97 -8.94
N ALA A 472 -36.06 -5.88 -9.42
CA ALA A 472 -37.19 -5.90 -10.34
C ALA A 472 -36.87 -6.67 -11.64
N ASP A 473 -35.67 -6.42 -12.19
CA ASP A 473 -35.29 -6.87 -13.53
C ASP A 473 -34.09 -7.84 -13.55
N GLY A 474 -33.29 -7.92 -12.47
CA GLY A 474 -32.36 -9.01 -12.15
C GLY A 474 -31.10 -9.16 -12.98
N ARG A 475 -31.24 -9.13 -14.31
CA ARG A 475 -30.13 -9.20 -15.28
C ARG A 475 -29.56 -7.81 -15.57
N ASP A 476 -30.09 -6.77 -14.93
CA ASP A 476 -29.93 -5.39 -15.37
C ASP A 476 -28.60 -4.74 -15.01
N TYR A 477 -27.76 -5.43 -14.23
CA TYR A 477 -26.36 -5.07 -14.01
C TYR A 477 -25.65 -4.72 -15.34
N CYS A 478 -25.92 -5.48 -16.41
CA CYS A 478 -25.29 -5.29 -17.73
C CYS A 478 -26.25 -4.86 -18.85
N GLN A 479 -27.22 -3.99 -18.55
CA GLN A 479 -28.00 -3.33 -19.61
C GLN A 479 -27.25 -2.11 -20.19
N GLY A 480 -27.41 -1.90 -21.51
CA GLY A 480 -26.91 -0.71 -22.20
C GLY A 480 -25.40 -0.53 -22.08
N ASP A 481 -25.00 0.66 -21.66
CA ASP A 481 -23.60 1.11 -21.59
C ASP A 481 -23.02 0.96 -20.16
N ASN A 482 -23.60 0.09 -19.33
CA ASN A 482 -23.09 -0.20 -17.99
C ASN A 482 -21.72 -0.90 -18.05
N TYR A 483 -20.77 -0.41 -17.27
CA TYR A 483 -19.41 -0.97 -17.20
C TYR A 483 -19.31 -2.18 -16.28
N GLY A 484 -19.92 -2.10 -15.10
CA GLY A 484 -19.95 -3.19 -14.14
C GLY A 484 -21.04 -2.99 -13.09
N ALA A 485 -21.10 -3.94 -12.17
CA ALA A 485 -21.76 -3.79 -10.89
C ALA A 485 -21.19 -4.77 -9.87
N THR A 486 -21.28 -4.43 -8.59
CA THR A 486 -21.00 -5.34 -7.49
C THR A 486 -22.26 -5.67 -6.72
N ALA A 487 -22.49 -6.96 -6.49
CA ALA A 487 -23.65 -7.47 -5.78
C ALA A 487 -23.25 -8.22 -4.50
N ALA A 488 -23.82 -7.80 -3.38
CA ALA A 488 -23.73 -8.46 -2.10
C ALA A 488 -24.71 -9.65 -2.02
N ILE A 489 -24.21 -10.88 -1.82
CA ILE A 489 -25.04 -12.07 -1.71
C ILE A 489 -25.09 -12.56 -0.27
N ARG A 490 -26.27 -12.44 0.33
CA ARG A 490 -26.57 -13.03 1.63
C ARG A 490 -26.84 -14.52 1.50
N LEU A 491 -25.81 -15.32 1.76
CA LEU A 491 -25.90 -16.77 1.81
C LEU A 491 -26.78 -17.22 2.99
N LEU A 492 -27.76 -18.09 2.72
CA LEU A 492 -28.57 -18.78 3.73
C LEU A 492 -28.30 -20.28 3.69
N GLN A 493 -28.25 -20.93 4.85
CA GLN A 493 -28.16 -22.38 4.99
C GLN A 493 -29.38 -22.94 5.73
N ASP A 494 -29.89 -24.11 5.34
CA ASP A 494 -30.82 -24.83 6.22
C ASP A 494 -30.08 -25.52 7.38
N VAL A 495 -30.34 -25.07 8.61
CA VAL A 495 -29.83 -25.69 9.84
C VAL A 495 -31.02 -26.20 10.67
N GLY A 496 -31.50 -27.39 10.33
CA GLY A 496 -32.54 -28.10 11.08
C GLY A 496 -33.96 -27.57 10.83
N GLY A 497 -34.27 -27.16 9.60
CA GLY A 497 -35.54 -26.57 9.20
C GLY A 497 -35.60 -25.06 9.47
N SER A 498 -34.46 -24.38 9.35
CA SER A 498 -34.31 -22.95 9.69
C SER A 498 -33.16 -22.32 8.91
N ALA A 499 -33.47 -21.28 8.15
CA ALA A 499 -32.49 -20.54 7.35
C ALA A 499 -31.56 -19.71 8.26
N VAL A 500 -30.28 -20.07 8.32
CA VAL A 500 -29.23 -19.35 9.06
C VAL A 500 -28.37 -18.57 8.08
N THR A 501 -28.19 -17.27 8.36
CA THR A 501 -27.31 -16.39 7.58
C THR A 501 -25.85 -16.81 7.74
N ARG A 502 -25.17 -17.02 6.61
CA ARG A 502 -23.72 -17.22 6.50
C ARG A 502 -23.02 -15.90 6.16
N PRO A 503 -21.68 -15.80 6.27
CA PRO A 503 -20.94 -14.63 5.83
C PRO A 503 -21.27 -14.27 4.39
N GLU A 504 -21.41 -12.98 4.13
CA GLU A 504 -21.74 -12.45 2.81
C GLU A 504 -20.59 -12.69 1.82
N ILE A 505 -20.93 -12.89 0.55
CA ILE A 505 -19.95 -12.95 -0.54
C ILE A 505 -20.25 -11.86 -1.57
N ALA A 506 -19.22 -11.32 -2.18
CA ALA A 506 -19.34 -10.34 -3.25
C ALA A 506 -19.29 -11.03 -4.61
N ALA A 507 -20.18 -10.63 -5.52
CA ALA A 507 -20.08 -10.90 -6.94
C ALA A 507 -19.73 -9.60 -7.66
N VAL A 508 -18.50 -9.51 -8.16
CA VAL A 508 -18.10 -8.49 -9.15
C VAL A 508 -18.60 -8.96 -10.51
N ILE A 509 -19.33 -8.08 -11.21
CA ILE A 509 -19.92 -8.35 -12.51
C ILE A 509 -19.36 -7.31 -13.47
N LEU A 510 -18.35 -7.67 -14.24
CA LEU A 510 -17.87 -6.83 -15.34
C LEU A 510 -18.79 -7.05 -16.54
N CYS A 511 -19.26 -5.98 -17.16
CA CYS A 511 -20.24 -6.07 -18.24
C CYS A 511 -19.56 -6.03 -19.61
N PRO A 512 -20.16 -6.62 -20.67
CA PRO A 512 -19.56 -6.65 -22.00
C PRO A 512 -19.09 -5.28 -22.51
N TYR A 513 -19.82 -4.21 -22.18
CA TYR A 513 -19.48 -2.85 -22.58
C TYR A 513 -18.16 -2.34 -21.97
N ALA A 514 -17.76 -2.75 -20.77
CA ALA A 514 -16.44 -2.40 -20.21
C ALA A 514 -15.29 -2.96 -21.06
N PHE A 515 -15.49 -4.10 -21.73
CA PHE A 515 -14.49 -4.67 -22.63
C PHE A 515 -14.60 -4.12 -24.06
N ASP A 516 -15.82 -4.04 -24.59
CA ASP A 516 -16.08 -3.86 -26.03
C ASP A 516 -16.32 -2.41 -26.46
N ASN A 517 -16.43 -1.46 -25.53
CA ASN A 517 -16.53 -0.06 -25.92
C ASN A 517 -15.26 0.43 -26.64
N THR A 518 -15.42 1.41 -27.52
CA THR A 518 -14.32 2.03 -28.29
C THR A 518 -13.98 3.44 -27.82
N LYS A 519 -14.59 3.91 -26.72
CA LYS A 519 -14.37 5.25 -26.17
C LYS A 519 -13.08 5.24 -25.35
N ASP A 520 -13.00 4.31 -24.43
CA ASP A 520 -12.00 4.31 -23.37
C ASP A 520 -10.72 3.60 -23.81
N PRO A 521 -9.54 4.00 -23.33
CA PRO A 521 -8.28 3.29 -23.57
C PRO A 521 -8.33 1.83 -23.12
N ASP A 522 -7.67 0.94 -23.86
CA ASP A 522 -7.55 -0.47 -23.46
C ASP A 522 -6.57 -0.69 -22.29
N ASN A 523 -5.63 0.25 -22.10
CA ASN A 523 -4.52 0.20 -21.13
C ASN A 523 -4.02 1.62 -20.80
N TYR A 524 -3.19 1.75 -19.75
CA TYR A 524 -2.64 3.06 -19.32
C TYR A 524 -1.72 3.73 -20.36
N ARG A 525 -1.02 2.96 -21.21
CA ARG A 525 -0.22 3.53 -22.32
C ARG A 525 -1.10 4.23 -23.35
N ASP A 526 -2.20 3.60 -23.75
CA ASP A 526 -3.15 4.17 -24.71
C ASP A 526 -3.90 5.37 -24.10
N ALA A 527 -4.08 5.38 -22.77
CA ALA A 527 -4.57 6.53 -22.03
C ALA A 527 -3.59 7.70 -22.08
N ASN A 528 -2.30 7.45 -21.81
CA ASN A 528 -1.26 8.47 -21.90
C ASN A 528 -1.12 9.04 -23.31
N ALA A 529 -1.33 8.23 -24.36
CA ALA A 529 -1.34 8.71 -25.74
C ALA A 529 -2.51 9.66 -26.05
N LYS A 530 -3.59 9.62 -25.27
CA LYS A 530 -4.74 10.55 -25.35
C LYS A 530 -4.56 11.80 -24.48
N LEU A 531 -3.67 11.80 -23.48
CA LEU A 531 -3.41 12.93 -22.58
C LEU A 531 -2.85 14.15 -23.33
N LYS A 532 -3.58 15.27 -23.24
CA LYS A 532 -3.24 16.57 -23.85
C LYS A 532 -4.10 17.67 -23.21
N LYS A 533 -3.75 18.93 -23.48
CA LYS A 533 -4.50 20.10 -23.01
C LYS A 533 -6.01 19.97 -23.32
N ASP A 534 -6.84 20.39 -22.37
CA ASP A 534 -8.31 20.42 -22.45
C ASP A 534 -9.02 19.06 -22.64
N VAL A 535 -8.32 17.93 -22.50
CA VAL A 535 -8.97 16.61 -22.28
C VAL A 535 -9.29 16.48 -20.78
N PRO A 536 -10.46 15.96 -20.38
CA PRO A 536 -10.74 15.65 -18.98
C PRO A 536 -10.22 14.26 -18.61
N LEU A 537 -9.78 14.08 -17.36
CA LEU A 537 -9.24 12.79 -16.86
C LEU A 537 -10.22 11.61 -17.05
N GLN A 538 -11.53 11.85 -16.98
CA GLN A 538 -12.57 10.82 -17.21
C GLN A 538 -12.63 10.25 -18.63
N ASP A 539 -12.04 10.91 -19.63
CA ASP A 539 -11.98 10.41 -21.01
C ASP A 539 -10.67 9.66 -21.32
N VAL A 540 -9.83 9.47 -20.30
CA VAL A 540 -8.57 8.72 -20.37
C VAL A 540 -8.42 7.69 -19.24
N LEU A 541 -9.51 7.36 -18.52
CA LEU A 541 -9.50 6.19 -17.62
C LEU A 541 -9.43 4.91 -18.46
N PRO A 542 -8.38 4.06 -18.33
CA PRO A 542 -8.33 2.79 -19.04
C PRO A 542 -9.40 1.82 -18.52
N LYS A 543 -9.89 0.91 -19.36
CA LYS A 543 -10.97 -0.04 -19.02
C LYS A 543 -10.70 -0.86 -17.74
N SER A 544 -9.42 -1.10 -17.42
CA SER A 544 -8.98 -1.74 -16.17
C SER A 544 -9.45 -1.02 -14.91
N THR A 545 -9.77 0.28 -14.94
CA THR A 545 -10.31 0.98 -13.76
C THR A 545 -11.72 0.52 -13.36
N THR A 546 -12.48 -0.12 -14.26
CA THR A 546 -13.75 -0.76 -13.87
C THR A 546 -13.50 -1.90 -12.88
N LEU A 547 -12.43 -2.69 -13.05
CA LEU A 547 -12.07 -3.73 -12.08
C LEU A 547 -11.69 -3.11 -10.73
N VAL A 548 -10.95 -2.00 -10.72
CA VAL A 548 -10.60 -1.25 -9.50
C VAL A 548 -11.87 -0.78 -8.79
N HIS A 549 -12.77 -0.11 -9.51
CA HIS A 549 -14.05 0.41 -9.00
C HIS A 549 -14.86 -0.68 -8.29
N GLU A 550 -15.12 -1.80 -8.98
CA GLU A 550 -15.91 -2.89 -8.42
C GLU A 550 -15.18 -3.64 -7.29
N ALA A 551 -13.86 -3.70 -7.33
CA ALA A 551 -13.08 -4.22 -6.21
C ALA A 551 -13.26 -3.38 -4.94
N PHE A 552 -13.34 -2.04 -5.01
CA PHE A 552 -13.64 -1.20 -3.84
C PHE A 552 -14.99 -1.56 -3.21
N HIS A 553 -16.05 -1.69 -4.02
CA HIS A 553 -17.36 -2.16 -3.55
C HIS A 553 -17.28 -3.54 -2.89
N ALA A 554 -16.62 -4.50 -3.54
CA ALA A 554 -16.54 -5.87 -3.05
C ALA A 554 -15.78 -5.96 -1.72
N VAL A 555 -14.72 -5.16 -1.57
CA VAL A 555 -13.76 -5.21 -0.46
C VAL A 555 -14.23 -4.39 0.75
N HIS A 556 -14.90 -3.26 0.53
CA HIS A 556 -15.34 -2.36 1.61
C HIS A 556 -16.86 -2.38 1.87
N GLY A 557 -17.65 -2.96 0.96
CA GLY A 557 -19.08 -3.19 1.14
C GLY A 557 -19.89 -1.92 1.39
N ASP A 558 -20.76 -1.97 2.38
CA ASP A 558 -21.69 -0.90 2.77
C ASP A 558 -21.03 0.38 3.32
N LYS A 559 -19.69 0.42 3.41
CA LYS A 559 -18.93 1.65 3.65
C LYS A 559 -18.87 2.57 2.43
N PHE A 560 -19.00 2.03 1.22
CA PHE A 560 -18.89 2.79 -0.03
C PHE A 560 -20.28 3.14 -0.58
N LEU A 561 -20.37 4.30 -1.23
CA LEU A 561 -21.62 4.78 -1.82
C LEU A 561 -21.97 3.94 -3.04
N ALA A 562 -23.18 3.38 -3.05
CA ALA A 562 -23.71 2.58 -4.16
C ALA A 562 -24.98 3.19 -4.76
N GLY A 563 -25.24 2.88 -6.04
CA GLY A 563 -26.51 3.18 -6.70
C GLY A 563 -26.77 4.67 -6.86
N SER A 564 -27.92 5.18 -6.42
CA SER A 564 -28.27 6.60 -6.68
C SER A 564 -27.43 7.63 -5.90
N GLU A 565 -26.75 7.21 -4.82
CA GLU A 565 -25.89 8.11 -4.04
C GLU A 565 -24.50 8.26 -4.64
N GLU A 566 -24.00 7.20 -5.26
CA GLU A 566 -22.74 7.08 -5.99
C GLU A 566 -22.67 8.03 -7.19
N LYS A 567 -21.48 8.54 -7.52
CA LYS A 567 -21.27 9.48 -8.62
C LYS A 567 -20.09 9.04 -9.47
N TYR A 568 -20.27 9.16 -10.79
CA TYR A 568 -19.31 8.70 -11.80
C TYR A 568 -18.64 9.86 -12.55
N GLY A 569 -19.29 11.01 -12.67
CA GLY A 569 -18.65 12.18 -13.29
C GLY A 569 -17.55 12.75 -12.39
N ILE A 570 -16.37 13.05 -12.93
CA ILE A 570 -15.26 13.61 -12.13
C ILE A 570 -15.66 14.88 -11.38
N VAL A 571 -16.46 15.71 -12.04
CA VAL A 571 -16.98 16.98 -11.54
C VAL A 571 -17.99 16.75 -10.40
N GLU A 572 -18.77 15.68 -10.48
CA GLU A 572 -19.71 15.30 -9.42
C GLU A 572 -18.95 14.80 -8.19
N CYS A 573 -17.98 13.90 -8.37
CA CYS A 573 -17.11 13.39 -7.31
C CYS A 573 -16.46 14.55 -6.54
N MET A 574 -15.79 15.46 -7.26
CA MET A 574 -15.11 16.63 -6.67
C MET A 574 -16.04 17.68 -6.03
N THR A 575 -17.37 17.57 -6.19
CA THR A 575 -18.35 18.51 -5.60
C THR A 575 -19.27 17.90 -4.55
N MET A 576 -19.12 16.60 -4.25
CA MET A 576 -19.72 15.95 -3.08
C MET A 576 -19.16 16.52 -1.76
N SER A 577 -19.82 16.22 -0.64
CA SER A 577 -19.26 16.48 0.69
C SER A 577 -18.03 15.61 0.96
N ALA A 578 -17.11 16.05 1.81
CA ALA A 578 -15.87 15.31 2.15
C ALA A 578 -16.11 13.84 2.54
N GLU A 579 -17.08 13.59 3.43
CA GLU A 579 -17.52 12.25 3.84
C GLU A 579 -17.93 11.38 2.63
N LYS A 580 -18.67 11.96 1.68
CA LYS A 580 -19.10 11.28 0.46
C LYS A 580 -17.98 11.10 -0.55
N GLN A 581 -17.06 12.05 -0.64
CA GLN A 581 -15.86 11.94 -1.48
C GLN A 581 -14.97 10.77 -1.03
N GLN A 582 -14.77 10.63 0.28
CA GLN A 582 -13.96 9.57 0.91
C GLN A 582 -14.62 8.19 0.88
N THR A 583 -15.90 8.10 0.53
CA THR A 583 -16.68 6.84 0.41
C THR A 583 -17.20 6.58 -1.01
N ASN A 584 -16.91 7.43 -2.00
CA ASN A 584 -17.30 7.21 -3.39
C ASN A 584 -16.16 6.48 -4.13
N PRO A 585 -16.37 5.26 -4.67
CA PRO A 585 -15.31 4.47 -5.30
C PRO A 585 -14.65 5.20 -6.48
N GLU A 586 -15.43 5.95 -7.25
CA GLU A 586 -14.89 6.69 -8.40
C GLU A 586 -13.91 7.80 -7.98
N SER A 587 -14.00 8.34 -6.77
CA SER A 587 -12.99 9.28 -6.25
C SER A 587 -11.61 8.61 -6.13
N TYR A 588 -11.60 7.33 -5.73
CA TYR A 588 -10.37 6.52 -5.68
C TYR A 588 -9.90 6.18 -7.09
N VAL A 589 -10.79 5.83 -8.01
CA VAL A 589 -10.45 5.60 -9.43
C VAL A 589 -9.75 6.83 -10.04
N PHE A 590 -10.33 8.02 -9.90
CA PHE A 590 -9.70 9.25 -10.41
C PHE A 590 -8.37 9.56 -9.73
N PHE A 591 -8.27 9.37 -8.41
CA PHE A 591 -7.02 9.56 -7.68
C PHE A 591 -5.94 8.58 -8.15
N ILE A 592 -6.26 7.29 -8.24
CA ILE A 592 -5.36 6.20 -8.65
C ILE A 592 -4.87 6.44 -10.09
N ALA A 593 -5.78 6.72 -11.02
CA ALA A 593 -5.42 7.00 -12.42
C ALA A 593 -4.51 8.22 -12.52
N TYR A 594 -4.84 9.33 -11.84
CA TYR A 594 -4.00 10.54 -11.82
C TYR A 594 -2.60 10.27 -11.26
N MET A 595 -2.50 9.53 -10.15
CA MET A 595 -1.20 9.16 -9.56
C MET A 595 -0.40 8.25 -10.48
N ASN A 596 -1.06 7.34 -11.19
CA ASN A 596 -0.38 6.47 -12.16
C ASN A 596 0.15 7.24 -13.38
N HIS A 597 -0.68 8.09 -14.01
CA HIS A 597 -0.25 8.95 -15.13
C HIS A 597 0.94 9.85 -14.77
N ARG A 598 1.04 10.27 -13.50
CA ARG A 598 2.09 11.17 -12.99
C ARG A 598 3.34 10.45 -12.48
N TYR A 599 3.19 9.30 -11.82
CA TYR A 599 4.26 8.67 -11.03
C TYR A 599 4.49 7.18 -11.35
N GLY A 600 3.69 6.56 -12.21
CA GLY A 600 3.87 5.18 -12.67
C GLY A 600 5.25 4.98 -13.30
N LYS A 601 6.03 4.03 -12.79
CA LYS A 601 7.39 3.75 -13.28
C LYS A 601 7.38 2.54 -14.21
N VAL A 602 7.84 2.73 -15.45
CA VAL A 602 7.98 1.63 -16.42
C VAL A 602 8.69 0.42 -15.80
N ASP A 603 8.27 -0.77 -16.21
CA ASP A 603 9.06 -1.97 -16.03
C ASP A 603 10.41 -1.80 -16.74
N ALA A 604 11.50 -2.19 -16.07
CA ALA A 604 12.85 -2.03 -16.57
C ALA A 604 13.11 -2.97 -17.77
N GLY A 605 12.73 -2.52 -18.96
CA GLY A 605 12.80 -3.28 -20.20
C GLY A 605 12.15 -2.62 -21.42
N ASP A 606 11.19 -1.69 -21.23
CA ASP A 606 10.56 -0.98 -22.35
C ASP A 606 10.91 0.52 -22.38
N GLU A 607 12.04 0.84 -23.00
CA GLU A 607 12.55 2.20 -23.13
C GLU A 607 11.72 3.10 -24.07
N ASN A 608 10.72 2.56 -24.79
CA ASN A 608 10.00 3.27 -25.85
C ASN A 608 8.56 3.67 -25.49
N GLU A 609 8.03 3.24 -24.33
CA GLU A 609 6.64 3.49 -23.96
C GLU A 609 6.51 4.50 -22.81
N PRO A 610 5.85 5.67 -23.03
CA PRO A 610 5.65 6.66 -21.98
C PRO A 610 4.49 6.24 -21.05
N TRP A 611 4.77 5.43 -20.03
CA TRP A 611 3.80 4.98 -19.00
C TRP A 611 3.53 6.00 -17.89
N ALA A 612 4.42 6.96 -17.67
CA ALA A 612 4.09 8.22 -16.97
C ALA A 612 4.70 9.39 -17.72
N ILE A 613 3.99 10.50 -17.75
CA ILE A 613 4.44 11.67 -18.51
C ILE A 613 5.15 12.62 -17.55
N ASN A 614 6.47 12.44 -17.38
CA ASN A 614 7.36 13.24 -16.50
C ASN A 614 7.48 14.75 -16.83
N LYS A 615 6.61 15.30 -17.68
CA LYS A 615 6.53 16.74 -17.95
C LYS A 615 5.67 17.45 -16.89
N LEU A 616 5.66 18.78 -16.92
CA LEU A 616 4.88 19.61 -16.01
C LEU A 616 3.38 19.55 -16.37
N TRP A 617 2.69 18.55 -15.84
CA TRP A 617 1.23 18.50 -15.82
C TRP A 617 0.74 19.12 -14.52
N GLU A 618 -0.17 20.07 -14.60
CA GLU A 618 -0.92 20.52 -13.44
C GLU A 618 -2.39 20.15 -13.59
N MET A 619 -3.06 19.88 -12.47
CA MET A 619 -4.52 19.85 -12.43
C MET A 619 -5.05 21.27 -12.64
N GLY A 620 -5.14 21.67 -13.91
CA GLY A 620 -5.72 22.94 -14.31
C GLY A 620 -7.21 22.98 -13.98
N VAL A 621 -7.61 23.94 -13.17
CA VAL A 621 -9.01 24.29 -13.01
C VAL A 621 -9.37 25.23 -14.16
N GLY A 622 -10.06 24.70 -15.17
CA GLY A 622 -10.45 25.46 -16.36
C GLY A 622 -11.28 26.70 -16.01
N SER A 623 -10.74 27.89 -16.26
CA SER A 623 -11.45 29.16 -16.01
C SER A 623 -12.56 29.39 -17.04
N ARG A 624 -13.81 29.07 -16.66
CA ARG A 624 -15.02 29.60 -17.32
C ARG A 624 -15.90 30.37 -16.34
N ASN A 625 -15.32 31.46 -15.84
CA ASN A 625 -15.90 32.58 -15.09
C ASN A 625 -16.43 32.35 -13.65
N ASP A 626 -15.86 33.17 -12.77
CA ASP A 626 -16.39 33.70 -11.49
C ASP A 626 -16.82 32.75 -10.35
N ARG A 627 -16.04 32.87 -9.25
CA ARG A 627 -16.45 32.87 -7.83
C ARG A 627 -17.33 31.72 -7.30
N PHE A 628 -16.68 30.85 -6.52
CA PHE A 628 -17.26 30.09 -5.39
C PHE A 628 -18.68 29.53 -5.60
N GLY A 629 -18.80 28.42 -6.32
CA GLY A 629 -19.99 27.57 -6.22
C GLY A 629 -20.55 26.98 -7.51
N ALA A 630 -19.72 26.28 -8.30
CA ALA A 630 -20.17 25.24 -9.23
C ALA A 630 -18.99 24.37 -9.67
N ALA A 631 -19.26 23.06 -9.82
CA ALA A 631 -18.72 22.17 -10.85
C ALA A 631 -17.49 22.67 -11.65
N ARG A 632 -16.29 22.20 -11.28
CA ARG A 632 -15.02 22.53 -11.95
C ARG A 632 -14.56 21.38 -12.83
N GLU A 633 -14.26 21.66 -14.09
CA GLU A 633 -13.65 20.71 -15.03
C GLU A 633 -12.13 20.67 -14.80
N VAL A 634 -11.56 19.48 -14.55
CA VAL A 634 -10.12 19.28 -14.46
C VAL A 634 -9.58 19.10 -15.88
N THR A 635 -9.02 20.17 -16.41
CA THR A 635 -8.42 20.24 -17.75
C THR A 635 -6.91 20.29 -17.61
N PHE A 636 -6.20 19.43 -18.33
CA PHE A 636 -4.73 19.47 -18.34
C PHE A 636 -4.23 20.83 -18.87
N ILE A 637 -3.28 21.45 -18.17
CA ILE A 637 -2.48 22.58 -18.67
C ILE A 637 -1.11 22.03 -19.08
N ASN A 638 -0.52 22.60 -20.14
CA ASN A 638 0.79 22.22 -20.64
C ASN A 638 1.59 23.49 -20.94
N ASP A 639 2.70 23.69 -20.23
CA ASP A 639 3.51 24.93 -20.24
C ASP A 639 4.52 25.02 -21.41
N ASP A 640 4.39 24.17 -22.43
CA ASP A 640 5.24 24.18 -23.64
C ASP A 640 4.95 25.38 -24.59
N ASP A 641 4.22 26.43 -24.15
CA ASP A 641 3.98 27.68 -24.91
C ASP A 641 4.81 28.85 -24.33
N PRO A 642 5.98 29.18 -24.91
CA PRO A 642 6.89 30.19 -24.36
C PRO A 642 6.41 31.64 -24.51
N ASP A 643 5.27 31.89 -25.17
CA ASP A 643 4.69 33.23 -25.37
C ASP A 643 3.47 33.52 -24.45
N SER A 644 3.05 32.59 -23.57
CA SER A 644 1.95 32.85 -22.64
C SER A 644 2.41 33.53 -21.34
N ASP A 645 2.41 34.87 -21.32
CA ASP A 645 2.43 35.68 -20.10
C ASP A 645 1.17 35.35 -19.25
N SER A 646 1.28 34.40 -18.32
CA SER A 646 0.29 34.17 -17.27
C SER A 646 0.85 34.60 -15.91
N ASP A 647 0.34 35.72 -15.40
CA ASP A 647 0.60 36.19 -14.04
C ASP A 647 0.26 35.09 -13.01
N VAL A 648 1.26 34.65 -12.25
CA VAL A 648 1.11 33.68 -11.17
C VAL A 648 0.42 34.35 -9.97
N ILE A 649 -0.61 33.68 -9.41
CA ILE A 649 -1.31 34.05 -8.17
C ILE A 649 -0.99 33.01 -7.09
#